data_AF-A0A7C3X1W0-F1
#
_entry.id   AF-A0A7C3X1W0-F1
#
_cell.length_a   1.000
_cell.length_b   1.000
_cell.length_c   1.000
_cell.angle_alpha   90.00
_cell.angle_beta   90.00
_cell.angle_gamma   90.00
#
_symmetry.space_group_name_H-M   'P 1'
#
loop_
_entity.id
_entity.type
_entity.pdbx_description
1 polymer ?
#
loop_
_entity_poly.entity_id
_entity_poly.type
_entity_poly.pdbx_seq_one_letter_code
_entity_poly.pdbx_strand_id
1 'polypeptide(L)'
;MPWKITVNTRRPRDGRKGPRMAGNHGRSGGRRLPDRYSPGRRGRFRKAAGFHGRRSRGGNAVPHLPAGIFAAGGRRPRYLLRAAVLLPVVLVLGLLLFPAAPGKALAQAFNDLQGQPEEIKQAIEYSVQRGYLQGFPDGGFHPNDVLSRLDCAKALVRVFGHEGESADPNIRFTDLPASHPDFIWANLAVKHGLMDRLPDGSFQPSQGTAFERVAVGVVTGYGLGEAASNVDRLVGGHPWYGGAVAVFMDLHCKYRYSKVWPGQGYPRGEMAYTLYRLDHMESWRPWYVRDSFSPSRCTPPGGSDAQRQALGYGFERLGCPYVYGGERESEGGFDCSGFVYNTLSIRMGYPMMRVADDQARDNRYLYVAREALQPGDAVFFYENAGDNPDGNIGHAGMYVGNGIFIHSTGSNGGVSLDCLDNNDYWRTHFAWGRRVVGGPYNDRFDTWLLIYNPGEDTQPVEVRFLRSGRAPETRSYDLAPHSRFTLPVDDLYPYDELSMEVEAPPPGVVAERAMYFDYGDWADDGHAGEGVSQPSTQGYFAEGYTGNGFHTWLLMVNPNQEEARVEVSYLPEGRAPLAVTYDIPPESRFTVWVNKVPGLPAGSVGMSYRSLNGVPVAAERAMYFDYFGRRGGHCSAAVENPSTRLFLAEGYTGGSFDTWI
;
A
#
# COMPACT_ATOMS: atom_id res chain seq x y z
N MET A 1 13.41 29.95 -54.82
CA MET A 1 14.08 28.68 -54.48
C MET A 1 13.35 28.06 -53.31
N PRO A 2 12.66 26.91 -53.46
CA PRO A 2 11.88 26.33 -52.36
C PRO A 2 12.69 25.26 -51.62
N TRP A 3 12.65 25.31 -50.28
CA TRP A 3 13.14 24.24 -49.42
C TRP A 3 11.96 23.35 -49.00
N LYS A 4 12.13 22.05 -49.28
CA LYS A 4 11.19 20.96 -49.00
C LYS A 4 11.24 20.58 -47.52
N ILE A 5 10.07 20.39 -46.92
CA ILE A 5 9.90 19.61 -45.69
C ILE A 5 9.18 18.32 -46.06
N THR A 6 9.82 17.19 -45.77
CA THR A 6 9.38 15.83 -46.08
C THR A 6 8.57 15.29 -44.89
N VAL A 7 7.27 15.08 -45.06
CA VAL A 7 6.42 14.39 -44.08
C VAL A 7 6.36 12.90 -44.46
N ASN A 8 6.83 12.05 -43.54
CA ASN A 8 6.88 10.60 -43.70
C ASN A 8 5.54 9.98 -43.29
N THR A 9 4.65 9.75 -44.26
CA THR A 9 3.38 9.04 -44.02
C THR A 9 3.56 7.54 -44.23
N ARG A 10 3.42 6.77 -43.15
CA ARG A 10 3.29 5.29 -43.24
C ARG A 10 1.92 4.95 -43.85
N ARG A 11 1.94 4.27 -44.99
CA ARG A 11 0.76 3.68 -45.64
C ARG A 11 0.22 2.46 -44.86
N PRO A 12 -1.09 2.25 -44.76
CA PRO A 12 -1.67 0.94 -44.50
C PRO A 12 -1.62 0.08 -45.77
N ARG A 13 -1.31 -1.21 -45.61
CA ARG A 13 -1.33 -2.23 -46.67
C ARG A 13 -2.75 -2.55 -47.08
N ASP A 14 -2.94 -2.60 -48.39
CA ASP A 14 -4.16 -3.00 -49.07
C ASP A 14 -4.12 -4.51 -49.40
N GLY A 15 -5.30 -5.14 -49.43
CA GLY A 15 -5.54 -6.39 -50.16
C GLY A 15 -6.06 -7.60 -49.36
N ARG A 16 -7.36 -7.89 -49.49
CA ARG A 16 -7.86 -9.02 -50.32
C ARG A 16 -9.38 -8.97 -50.53
N LYS A 17 -9.78 -9.33 -51.76
CA LYS A 17 -11.11 -9.27 -52.37
C LYS A 17 -11.96 -10.53 -52.06
N GLY A 18 -13.26 -10.29 -51.80
CA GLY A 18 -14.45 -11.02 -52.30
C GLY A 18 -14.75 -12.46 -51.81
N PRO A 19 -15.98 -13.00 -52.04
CA PRO A 19 -17.07 -12.49 -52.88
C PRO A 19 -18.47 -12.34 -52.21
N ARG A 20 -19.35 -11.68 -52.95
CA ARG A 20 -20.79 -11.47 -52.73
C ARG A 20 -21.59 -12.79 -52.76
N MET A 21 -22.68 -12.87 -51.99
CA MET A 21 -23.91 -13.58 -52.33
C MET A 21 -25.13 -12.87 -51.72
N ALA A 22 -26.23 -12.92 -52.43
CA ALA A 22 -27.43 -12.10 -52.28
C ALA A 22 -28.54 -12.77 -51.44
N GLY A 23 -29.43 -11.92 -50.89
CA GLY A 23 -30.87 -12.13 -50.70
C GLY A 23 -31.35 -13.23 -49.74
N ASN A 24 -32.17 -12.88 -48.74
CA ASN A 24 -33.63 -13.02 -48.85
C ASN A 24 -34.38 -12.42 -47.64
N HIS A 25 -35.59 -11.92 -47.91
CA HIS A 25 -36.60 -11.55 -46.92
C HIS A 25 -37.09 -12.76 -46.11
N GLY A 26 -37.53 -12.54 -44.86
CA GLY A 26 -38.26 -13.57 -44.11
C GLY A 26 -38.63 -13.17 -42.68
N ARG A 27 -39.92 -12.89 -42.48
CA ARG A 27 -40.61 -12.49 -41.24
C ARG A 27 -40.53 -13.50 -40.07
N SER A 28 -40.68 -12.91 -38.87
CA SER A 28 -41.54 -13.33 -37.74
C SER A 28 -41.24 -14.60 -36.93
N GLY A 29 -41.43 -14.45 -35.61
CA GLY A 29 -41.97 -15.53 -34.76
C GLY A 29 -41.10 -15.86 -33.56
N GLY A 30 -41.44 -15.28 -32.40
CA GLY A 30 -40.80 -15.63 -31.13
C GLY A 30 -41.18 -17.00 -30.58
N ARG A 31 -40.38 -17.50 -29.64
CA ARG A 31 -40.80 -18.14 -28.37
C ARG A 31 -39.57 -18.68 -27.62
N ARG A 32 -39.49 -18.26 -26.35
CA ARG A 32 -39.15 -19.02 -25.13
C ARG A 32 -37.96 -20.00 -25.15
N LEU A 33 -36.98 -19.66 -24.28
CA LEU A 33 -36.21 -20.45 -23.31
C LEU A 33 -36.22 -22.00 -23.43
N PRO A 34 -35.07 -22.62 -23.12
CA PRO A 34 -35.00 -23.22 -21.77
C PRO A 34 -33.67 -23.02 -21.04
N ASP A 35 -33.79 -22.88 -19.72
CA ASP A 35 -32.77 -23.21 -18.73
C ASP A 35 -32.34 -24.68 -18.81
N ARG A 36 -31.04 -24.93 -18.59
CA ARG A 36 -30.50 -25.93 -17.66
C ARG A 36 -29.00 -26.14 -17.94
N TYR A 37 -28.15 -25.79 -16.96
CA TYR A 37 -26.87 -26.44 -16.79
C TYR A 37 -26.66 -26.76 -15.31
N SER A 38 -26.33 -28.01 -15.03
CA SER A 38 -25.86 -28.52 -13.74
C SER A 38 -24.77 -29.55 -14.01
N PRO A 39 -23.89 -29.82 -13.03
CA PRO A 39 -22.45 -29.84 -13.22
C PRO A 39 -21.85 -31.26 -13.25
N GLY A 40 -20.59 -31.36 -13.68
CA GLY A 40 -19.69 -32.41 -13.17
C GLY A 40 -18.60 -32.91 -14.11
N ARG A 41 -17.36 -32.92 -13.59
CA ARG A 41 -16.29 -33.97 -13.63
C ARG A 41 -14.93 -33.26 -13.62
N ARG A 42 -14.18 -33.20 -12.50
CA ARG A 42 -13.30 -34.23 -11.87
C ARG A 42 -12.37 -34.96 -12.85
N GLY A 43 -11.06 -34.75 -12.67
CA GLY A 43 -9.96 -35.59 -13.16
C GLY A 43 -8.60 -34.90 -12.93
N ARG A 44 -8.01 -35.02 -11.73
CA ARG A 44 -6.87 -35.89 -11.36
C ARG A 44 -5.47 -35.43 -11.81
N PHE A 45 -4.71 -35.02 -10.80
CA PHE A 45 -3.27 -35.13 -10.56
C PHE A 45 -2.44 -36.02 -11.50
N ARG A 46 -1.24 -35.51 -11.85
CA ARG A 46 0.01 -36.28 -11.91
C ARG A 46 1.24 -35.43 -11.58
N LYS A 47 2.02 -35.88 -10.59
CA LYS A 47 3.43 -35.52 -10.33
C LYS A 47 4.33 -36.12 -11.42
N ALA A 48 5.44 -35.46 -11.76
CA ALA A 48 6.76 -36.08 -11.95
C ALA A 48 7.88 -35.04 -12.11
N ALA A 49 8.97 -35.25 -11.38
CA ALA A 49 10.27 -34.60 -11.52
C ALA A 49 11.10 -35.25 -12.66
N GLY A 50 12.19 -34.59 -13.09
CA GLY A 50 13.29 -35.29 -13.78
C GLY A 50 14.15 -34.45 -14.73
N PHE A 51 15.37 -34.15 -14.28
CA PHE A 51 16.56 -33.71 -15.03
C PHE A 51 16.82 -34.46 -16.35
N HIS A 52 17.25 -33.78 -17.43
CA HIS A 52 18.51 -34.04 -18.15
C HIS A 52 18.73 -33.06 -19.32
N GLY A 53 19.97 -32.61 -19.48
CA GLY A 53 20.35 -31.57 -20.45
C GLY A 53 20.82 -32.05 -21.83
N ARG A 54 21.26 -31.05 -22.59
CA ARG A 54 22.04 -31.02 -23.86
C ARG A 54 21.95 -29.54 -24.32
N ARG A 55 22.88 -28.90 -25.00
CA ARG A 55 24.25 -29.15 -25.48
C ARG A 55 24.71 -27.81 -26.07
N SER A 56 25.99 -27.47 -25.95
CA SER A 56 26.61 -26.32 -26.61
C SER A 56 26.87 -26.52 -28.11
N ARG A 57 26.92 -25.39 -28.84
CA ARG A 57 27.65 -25.06 -30.10
C ARG A 57 27.17 -23.64 -30.47
N GLY A 58 27.95 -22.60 -30.76
CA GLY A 58 29.37 -22.41 -31.02
C GLY A 58 29.50 -21.32 -32.12
N GLY A 59 30.39 -20.34 -31.94
CA GLY A 59 31.12 -19.71 -33.05
C GLY A 59 30.86 -18.24 -33.41
N ASN A 60 31.90 -17.42 -33.13
CA ASN A 60 32.50 -16.33 -33.95
C ASN A 60 31.71 -15.02 -34.17
N ALA A 61 32.30 -13.84 -34.41
CA ALA A 61 33.57 -13.16 -34.12
C ALA A 61 33.42 -11.73 -34.74
N VAL A 62 33.69 -10.67 -33.95
CA VAL A 62 34.43 -9.37 -34.16
C VAL A 62 34.88 -8.99 -35.61
N PRO A 63 35.20 -7.72 -36.06
CA PRO A 63 35.34 -6.36 -35.40
C PRO A 63 34.77 -5.13 -36.17
N HIS A 64 34.86 -3.90 -35.59
CA HIS A 64 35.72 -2.77 -36.06
C HIS A 64 35.46 -1.41 -35.34
N LEU A 65 36.57 -0.78 -34.92
CA LEU A 65 36.80 0.61 -34.40
C LEU A 65 36.90 1.64 -35.58
N PRO A 66 37.21 2.99 -35.43
CA PRO A 66 37.73 3.76 -34.27
C PRO A 66 37.26 5.26 -34.05
N ALA A 67 37.55 5.75 -32.83
CA ALA A 67 38.20 7.02 -32.39
C ALA A 67 37.72 8.48 -32.70
N GLY A 68 37.81 9.33 -31.65
CA GLY A 68 38.03 10.79 -31.64
C GLY A 68 37.58 11.46 -30.32
N ILE A 69 38.39 11.55 -29.25
CA ILE A 69 39.27 12.67 -28.77
C ILE A 69 38.62 14.08 -28.72
N PHE A 70 38.37 14.61 -27.51
CA PHE A 70 38.93 15.88 -26.98
C PHE A 70 38.78 15.95 -25.44
N ALA A 71 39.68 16.70 -24.80
CA ALA A 71 40.10 16.57 -23.40
C ALA A 71 39.67 17.73 -22.49
N ALA A 72 39.66 17.46 -21.18
CA ALA A 72 39.96 18.32 -20.00
C ALA A 72 39.09 17.81 -18.81
N GLY A 73 39.51 17.58 -17.58
CA GLY A 73 40.73 17.87 -16.82
C GLY A 73 40.29 18.09 -15.36
N GLY A 74 40.63 17.20 -14.42
CA GLY A 74 40.30 17.38 -13.00
C GLY A 74 40.57 16.14 -12.14
N ARG A 75 41.53 16.25 -11.22
CA ARG A 75 42.22 15.17 -10.49
C ARG A 75 41.38 14.55 -9.36
N ARG A 76 41.54 13.24 -9.13
CA ARG A 76 41.39 12.56 -7.82
C ARG A 76 42.51 11.53 -7.61
N PRO A 77 43.01 11.30 -6.38
CA PRO A 77 44.22 10.53 -6.14
C PRO A 77 43.97 9.02 -6.04
N ARG A 78 45.04 8.28 -6.39
CA ARG A 78 45.17 6.83 -6.51
C ARG A 78 45.57 6.20 -5.18
N TYR A 79 45.07 4.99 -4.90
CA TYR A 79 45.83 3.96 -4.19
C TYR A 79 45.88 2.67 -5.00
N LEU A 80 47.03 2.02 -4.91
CA LEU A 80 47.62 1.08 -5.87
C LEU A 80 47.19 -0.37 -5.65
N LEU A 81 47.03 -1.11 -6.75
CA LEU A 81 47.08 -2.57 -6.81
C LEU A 81 48.44 -3.12 -6.35
N ARG A 82 48.44 -4.24 -5.61
CA ARG A 82 49.51 -5.25 -5.68
C ARG A 82 48.94 -6.67 -5.70
N ALA A 83 49.17 -7.29 -6.86
CA ALA A 83 49.51 -8.68 -7.17
C ALA A 83 49.08 -9.85 -6.26
N ALA A 84 48.44 -10.83 -6.91
CA ALA A 84 48.19 -12.18 -6.46
C ALA A 84 49.48 -13.02 -6.30
N VAL A 85 49.48 -13.90 -5.29
CA VAL A 85 50.32 -15.11 -5.22
C VAL A 85 49.42 -16.27 -4.78
N LEU A 86 49.35 -17.29 -5.63
CA LEU A 86 48.72 -18.60 -5.39
C LEU A 86 49.64 -19.48 -4.54
N LEU A 87 49.12 -20.14 -3.50
CA LEU A 87 49.65 -21.38 -2.89
C LEU A 87 48.51 -22.15 -2.17
N PRO A 88 48.65 -23.49 -2.02
CA PRO A 88 47.54 -24.43 -2.02
C PRO A 88 46.89 -24.63 -0.65
N VAL A 89 45.58 -24.90 -0.66
CA VAL A 89 44.80 -25.33 0.50
C VAL A 89 45.20 -26.77 0.86
N VAL A 90 45.89 -26.93 1.99
CA VAL A 90 46.04 -28.21 2.69
C VAL A 90 44.84 -28.38 3.60
N LEU A 91 44.03 -29.41 3.34
CA LEU A 91 42.99 -29.89 4.24
C LEU A 91 43.65 -30.51 5.49
N VAL A 92 43.49 -29.87 6.65
CA VAL A 92 43.78 -30.49 7.95
C VAL A 92 42.46 -30.76 8.64
N LEU A 93 42.07 -32.03 8.68
CA LEU A 93 41.11 -32.55 9.65
C LEU A 93 41.71 -32.38 11.06
N GLY A 94 41.21 -31.41 11.82
CA GLY A 94 41.45 -31.29 13.25
C GLY A 94 40.23 -31.76 14.03
N LEU A 95 40.23 -33.03 14.46
CA LEU A 95 39.39 -33.48 15.58
C LEU A 95 39.80 -32.68 16.83
N LEU A 96 38.98 -31.73 17.25
CA LEU A 96 39.04 -31.17 18.59
C LEU A 96 37.99 -31.86 19.46
N LEU A 97 38.46 -32.89 20.16
CA LEU A 97 37.79 -33.49 21.31
C LEU A 97 37.79 -32.45 22.44
N PHE A 98 36.67 -31.77 22.65
CA PHE A 98 36.39 -31.14 23.94
C PHE A 98 35.96 -32.22 24.93
N PRO A 99 36.49 -32.26 26.16
CA PRO A 99 35.94 -33.13 27.18
C PRO A 99 34.55 -32.58 27.55
N ALA A 100 33.51 -33.35 27.23
CA ALA A 100 32.19 -33.14 27.78
C ALA A 100 32.30 -33.20 29.31
N ALA A 101 32.14 -32.06 29.98
CA ALA A 101 31.80 -32.07 31.39
C ALA A 101 30.50 -32.89 31.53
N PRO A 102 30.39 -33.81 32.49
CA PRO A 102 29.15 -34.54 32.70
C PRO A 102 28.13 -33.57 33.29
N GLY A 103 27.40 -32.87 32.41
CA GLY A 103 26.21 -32.13 32.79
C GLY A 103 25.22 -33.14 33.35
N LYS A 104 24.86 -32.97 34.63
CA LYS A 104 23.79 -33.73 35.26
C LYS A 104 22.57 -33.67 34.36
N ALA A 105 22.18 -34.81 33.81
CA ALA A 105 20.92 -34.97 33.12
C ALA A 105 19.79 -34.72 34.12
N LEU A 106 19.07 -33.62 33.93
CA LEU A 106 17.66 -33.56 34.29
C LEU A 106 16.91 -33.34 32.98
N ALA A 107 16.89 -34.37 32.14
CA ALA A 107 15.83 -34.51 31.18
C ALA A 107 14.59 -34.89 31.98
N GLN A 108 13.91 -33.88 32.54
CA GLN A 108 12.54 -34.10 32.96
C GLN A 108 11.75 -34.27 31.68
N ALA A 109 11.59 -35.53 31.26
CA ALA A 109 10.75 -35.87 30.13
C ALA A 109 9.30 -35.58 30.53
N PHE A 110 8.78 -34.44 30.07
CA PHE A 110 7.39 -34.09 30.26
C PHE A 110 6.50 -35.05 29.48
N ASN A 111 5.40 -35.48 30.10
CA ASN A 111 4.52 -36.51 29.55
C ASN A 111 3.57 -36.01 28.44
N ASP A 112 3.59 -34.72 28.15
CA ASP A 112 2.60 -34.01 27.32
C ASP A 112 3.21 -33.23 26.14
N LEU A 113 4.49 -33.46 25.83
CA LEU A 113 5.15 -32.83 24.66
C LEU A 113 4.95 -33.58 23.35
N GLN A 114 4.24 -34.71 23.37
CA GLN A 114 3.94 -35.45 22.15
C GLN A 114 3.09 -34.59 21.19
N GLY A 115 3.54 -34.48 19.93
CA GLY A 115 2.85 -33.69 18.91
C GLY A 115 3.21 -32.19 18.91
N GLN A 116 3.99 -31.71 19.89
CA GLN A 116 4.55 -30.36 19.83
C GLN A 116 5.63 -30.24 18.75
N PRO A 117 5.80 -29.07 18.12
CA PRO A 117 6.91 -28.81 17.21
C PRO A 117 8.25 -28.99 17.91
N GLU A 118 9.27 -29.43 17.16
CA GLU A 118 10.58 -29.72 17.74
C GLU A 118 11.25 -28.46 18.31
N GLU A 119 11.07 -27.31 17.67
CA GLU A 119 11.62 -26.05 18.18
C GLU A 119 10.98 -25.64 19.52
N ILE A 120 9.68 -25.93 19.71
CA ILE A 120 8.98 -25.68 20.97
C ILE A 120 9.50 -26.62 22.06
N LYS A 121 9.70 -27.91 21.77
CA LYS A 121 10.27 -28.85 22.74
C LYS A 121 11.67 -28.43 23.20
N GLN A 122 12.55 -28.09 22.26
CA GLN A 122 13.90 -27.61 22.56
C GLN A 122 13.87 -26.36 23.44
N ALA A 123 12.98 -25.42 23.12
CA ALA A 123 12.84 -24.19 23.89
C ALA A 123 12.28 -24.45 25.30
N ILE A 124 11.38 -25.41 25.46
CA ILE A 124 10.86 -25.86 26.76
C ILE A 124 11.99 -26.46 27.61
N GLU A 125 12.73 -27.42 27.05
CA GLU A 125 13.87 -28.05 27.73
C GLU A 125 14.89 -26.99 28.17
N TYR A 126 15.23 -26.07 27.28
CA TYR A 126 16.15 -24.97 27.57
C TYR A 126 15.63 -24.06 28.69
N SER A 127 14.36 -23.63 28.59
CA SER A 127 13.75 -22.71 29.56
C SER A 127 13.66 -23.34 30.96
N VAL A 128 13.43 -24.65 31.04
CA VAL A 128 13.44 -25.39 32.31
C VAL A 128 14.86 -25.55 32.84
N GLN A 129 15.83 -25.87 31.98
CA GLN A 129 17.23 -25.98 32.37
C GLN A 129 17.79 -24.67 32.92
N ARG A 130 17.40 -23.53 32.35
CA ARG A 130 17.74 -22.18 32.82
C ARG A 130 16.94 -21.73 34.05
N GLY A 131 15.90 -22.48 34.41
CA GLY A 131 15.01 -22.13 35.52
C GLY A 131 14.00 -21.02 35.19
N TYR A 132 13.86 -20.61 33.93
CA TYR A 132 12.91 -19.57 33.53
C TYR A 132 11.46 -20.05 33.67
N LEU A 133 11.19 -21.29 33.29
CA LEU A 133 9.88 -21.96 33.45
C LEU A 133 10.04 -23.29 34.17
N GLN A 134 8.94 -23.82 34.69
CA GLN A 134 8.91 -25.09 35.42
C GLN A 134 7.70 -25.91 34.96
N GLY A 135 7.80 -27.24 35.06
CA GLY A 135 6.67 -28.13 34.86
C GLY A 135 5.77 -28.21 36.09
N PHE A 136 4.69 -28.96 35.95
CA PHE A 136 3.67 -29.11 36.97
C PHE A 136 3.82 -30.44 37.73
N PRO A 137 3.22 -30.57 38.92
CA PRO A 137 3.30 -31.79 39.74
C PRO A 137 2.73 -33.05 39.06
N ASP A 138 1.90 -32.89 38.03
CA ASP A 138 1.34 -33.97 37.23
C ASP A 138 2.32 -34.55 36.18
N GLY A 139 3.55 -34.00 36.13
CA GLY A 139 4.59 -34.41 35.19
C GLY A 139 4.48 -33.79 33.80
N GLY A 140 3.51 -32.88 33.58
CA GLY A 140 3.33 -32.16 32.33
C GLY A 140 3.97 -30.76 32.35
N PHE A 141 4.19 -30.19 31.16
CA PHE A 141 4.58 -28.78 31.00
C PHE A 141 3.40 -27.86 30.67
N HIS A 142 2.34 -28.43 30.10
CA HIS A 142 1.12 -27.81 29.59
C HIS A 142 1.43 -26.75 28.51
N PRO A 143 2.08 -27.12 27.40
CA PRO A 143 2.59 -26.16 26.41
C PRO A 143 1.51 -25.32 25.73
N ASN A 144 0.28 -25.84 25.63
CA ASN A 144 -0.84 -25.15 24.99
C ASN A 144 -1.67 -24.30 25.95
N ASP A 145 -1.45 -24.42 27.26
CA ASP A 145 -2.16 -23.64 28.26
C ASP A 145 -1.71 -22.18 28.22
N VAL A 146 -2.63 -21.29 28.54
CA VAL A 146 -2.33 -19.85 28.64
C VAL A 146 -1.37 -19.62 29.82
N LEU A 147 -0.28 -18.92 29.56
CA LEU A 147 0.71 -18.54 30.58
C LEU A 147 0.08 -17.63 31.64
N SER A 148 0.12 -18.05 32.90
CA SER A 148 -0.34 -17.22 34.02
C SER A 148 0.52 -15.96 34.16
N ARG A 149 -0.06 -14.88 34.70
CA ARG A 149 0.67 -13.63 34.96
C ARG A 149 1.82 -13.84 35.93
N LEU A 150 1.66 -14.71 36.91
CA LEU A 150 2.74 -15.03 37.85
C LEU A 150 3.90 -15.78 37.18
N ASP A 151 3.62 -16.77 36.34
CA ASP A 151 4.68 -17.48 35.61
C ASP A 151 5.37 -16.57 34.59
N CYS A 152 4.63 -15.68 33.96
CA CYS A 152 5.19 -14.62 33.12
C CYS A 152 6.16 -13.73 33.91
N ALA A 153 5.74 -13.24 35.09
CA ALA A 153 6.59 -12.41 35.95
C ALA A 153 7.88 -13.13 36.36
N LYS A 154 7.78 -14.39 36.80
CA LYS A 154 8.94 -15.22 37.14
C LYS A 154 9.90 -15.36 35.96
N ALA A 155 9.37 -15.67 34.79
CA ALA A 155 10.17 -15.86 33.58
C ALA A 155 10.89 -14.57 33.16
N LEU A 156 10.16 -13.44 33.12
CA LEU A 156 10.72 -12.14 32.71
C LEU A 156 11.74 -11.60 33.73
N VAL A 157 11.47 -11.71 35.03
CA VAL A 157 12.43 -11.30 36.08
C VAL A 157 13.72 -12.12 35.98
N ARG A 158 13.65 -13.42 35.67
CA ARG A 158 14.84 -14.27 35.54
C ARG A 158 15.62 -14.00 34.27
N VAL A 159 14.98 -13.96 33.10
CA VAL A 159 15.69 -13.79 31.82
C VAL A 159 16.39 -12.43 31.74
N PHE A 160 15.85 -11.40 32.38
CA PHE A 160 16.47 -10.08 32.46
C PHE A 160 17.36 -9.88 33.70
N GLY A 161 17.60 -10.93 34.50
CA GLY A 161 18.62 -10.91 35.55
C GLY A 161 18.26 -10.10 36.81
N HIS A 162 16.97 -9.93 37.10
CA HIS A 162 16.48 -9.21 38.28
C HIS A 162 16.23 -10.12 39.49
N GLU A 163 16.46 -11.44 39.36
CA GLU A 163 16.33 -12.39 40.47
C GLU A 163 17.31 -12.06 41.61
N GLY A 164 16.81 -12.08 42.85
CA GLY A 164 17.60 -11.75 44.05
C GLY A 164 17.62 -10.28 44.45
N GLU A 165 17.03 -9.38 43.64
CA GLU A 165 16.81 -7.99 44.04
C GLU A 165 15.81 -7.87 45.20
N SER A 166 15.91 -6.76 45.94
CA SER A 166 14.92 -6.42 46.97
C SER A 166 13.63 -5.88 46.36
N ALA A 167 12.49 -6.27 46.96
CA ALA A 167 11.18 -5.73 46.62
C ALA A 167 11.11 -4.22 46.85
N ASP A 168 10.39 -3.51 45.99
CA ASP A 168 10.03 -2.12 46.19
C ASP A 168 8.93 -2.02 47.27
N PRO A 169 9.16 -1.29 48.38
CA PRO A 169 8.17 -1.12 49.42
C PRO A 169 6.95 -0.26 49.02
N ASN A 170 6.96 0.40 47.87
CA ASN A 170 5.83 1.20 47.39
C ASN A 170 4.89 0.41 46.46
N ILE A 171 5.35 -0.73 45.93
CA ILE A 171 4.53 -1.61 45.10
C ILE A 171 3.81 -2.61 45.99
N ARG A 172 2.48 -2.55 46.02
CA ARG A 172 1.60 -3.40 46.84
C ARG A 172 0.45 -3.93 45.99
N PHE A 173 0.02 -5.15 46.26
CA PHE A 173 -1.10 -5.78 45.56
C PHE A 173 -2.24 -6.09 46.54
N THR A 174 -3.47 -5.91 46.09
CA THR A 174 -4.67 -6.18 46.90
C THR A 174 -4.93 -7.68 47.07
N ASP A 175 -4.40 -8.51 46.18
CA ASP A 175 -4.64 -9.96 46.09
C ASP A 175 -3.36 -10.80 46.30
N LEU A 176 -2.20 -10.16 46.52
CA LEU A 176 -0.93 -10.84 46.76
C LEU A 176 -0.16 -10.14 47.89
N PRO A 177 -0.26 -10.62 49.15
CA PRO A 177 0.34 -9.97 50.30
C PRO A 177 1.87 -10.12 50.31
N ALA A 178 2.57 -9.16 50.91
CA ALA A 178 4.05 -9.15 50.98
C ALA A 178 4.67 -10.37 51.69
N SER A 179 3.89 -11.07 52.52
CA SER A 179 4.30 -12.33 53.17
C SER A 179 4.26 -13.54 52.25
N HIS A 180 3.61 -13.45 51.08
CA HIS A 180 3.50 -14.56 50.13
C HIS A 180 4.83 -14.75 49.39
N PRO A 181 5.35 -15.98 49.22
CA PRO A 181 6.64 -16.22 48.55
C PRO A 181 6.66 -15.71 47.11
N ASP A 182 5.52 -15.70 46.44
CA ASP A 182 5.41 -15.20 45.07
C ASP A 182 5.31 -13.68 44.93
N PHE A 183 5.15 -12.95 46.04
CA PHE A 183 5.05 -11.48 46.03
C PHE A 183 6.26 -10.84 45.36
N ILE A 184 7.46 -11.37 45.63
CA ILE A 184 8.71 -10.81 45.10
C ILE A 184 8.74 -10.79 43.58
N TRP A 185 8.22 -11.82 42.92
CA TRP A 185 8.22 -11.93 41.46
C TRP A 185 7.30 -10.89 40.81
N ALA A 186 6.07 -10.79 41.32
CA ALA A 186 5.12 -9.78 40.87
C ALA A 186 5.65 -8.36 41.13
N ASN A 187 6.26 -8.14 42.30
CA ASN A 187 6.81 -6.85 42.68
C ASN A 187 7.96 -6.42 41.76
N LEU A 188 8.94 -7.30 41.53
CA LEU A 188 10.08 -7.02 40.66
C LEU A 188 9.65 -6.83 39.19
N ALA A 189 8.70 -7.63 38.71
CA ALA A 189 8.16 -7.46 37.35
C ALA A 189 7.51 -6.08 37.18
N VAL A 190 6.75 -5.60 38.17
CA VAL A 190 6.16 -4.25 38.13
C VAL A 190 7.20 -3.15 38.32
N LYS A 191 8.16 -3.34 39.23
CA LYS A 191 9.26 -2.39 39.50
C LYS A 191 10.03 -2.04 38.23
N HIS A 192 10.31 -3.04 37.40
CA HIS A 192 11.08 -2.88 36.16
C HIS A 192 10.22 -2.65 34.93
N GLY A 193 8.90 -2.46 35.09
CA GLY A 193 7.97 -2.23 33.97
C GLY A 193 7.80 -3.43 33.03
N LEU A 194 8.19 -4.62 33.47
CA LEU A 194 8.04 -5.87 32.71
C LEU A 194 6.58 -6.34 32.68
N MET A 195 5.80 -5.99 33.71
CA MET A 195 4.37 -6.25 33.80
C MET A 195 3.66 -5.13 34.55
N ASP A 196 2.38 -4.90 34.25
CA ASP A 196 1.58 -3.87 34.91
C ASP A 196 0.95 -4.34 36.22
N ARG A 197 0.84 -3.43 37.18
CA ARG A 197 -0.16 -3.52 38.26
C ARG A 197 -1.52 -3.09 37.71
N LEU A 198 -2.58 -3.86 37.96
CA LEU A 198 -3.89 -3.57 37.40
C LEU A 198 -4.54 -2.34 38.08
N PRO A 199 -5.48 -1.65 37.41
CA PRO A 199 -6.10 -0.42 37.94
C PRO A 199 -6.84 -0.60 39.28
N ASP A 200 -7.35 -1.80 39.56
CA ASP A 200 -7.98 -2.17 40.84
C ASP A 200 -6.94 -2.42 41.97
N GLY A 201 -5.65 -2.24 41.66
CA GLY A 201 -4.54 -2.41 42.57
C GLY A 201 -4.07 -3.86 42.74
N SER A 202 -4.67 -4.82 42.04
CA SER A 202 -4.32 -6.24 42.09
C SER A 202 -3.17 -6.60 41.13
N PHE A 203 -2.60 -7.79 41.31
CA PHE A 203 -1.69 -8.40 40.34
C PHE A 203 -2.38 -9.49 39.50
N GLN A 204 -3.39 -10.17 40.02
CA GLN A 204 -4.07 -11.34 39.43
C GLN A 204 -3.10 -12.47 39.01
N PRO A 205 -2.43 -13.15 39.98
CA PRO A 205 -1.38 -14.14 39.70
C PRO A 205 -1.80 -15.28 38.75
N SER A 206 -3.04 -15.76 38.86
CA SER A 206 -3.57 -16.89 38.10
C SER A 206 -4.21 -16.50 36.77
N GLN A 207 -4.42 -15.21 36.50
CA GLN A 207 -5.00 -14.76 35.25
C GLN A 207 -4.03 -15.02 34.09
N GLY A 208 -4.56 -15.41 32.93
CA GLY A 208 -3.77 -15.59 31.71
C GLY A 208 -3.17 -14.28 31.19
N THR A 209 -1.97 -14.35 30.62
CA THR A 209 -1.26 -13.20 30.05
C THR A 209 -1.52 -13.12 28.56
N ALA A 210 -2.04 -12.00 28.07
CA ALA A 210 -2.25 -11.78 26.65
C ALA A 210 -0.92 -11.60 25.89
N PHE A 211 -0.88 -11.99 24.61
CA PHE A 211 0.28 -11.89 23.72
C PHE A 211 0.97 -10.52 23.80
N GLU A 212 0.18 -9.46 23.63
CA GLU A 212 0.69 -8.11 23.58
C GLU A 212 1.27 -7.61 24.90
N ARG A 213 0.86 -8.22 26.03
CA ARG A 213 1.46 -7.94 27.36
C ARG A 213 2.81 -8.61 27.52
N VAL A 214 2.99 -9.80 26.97
CA VAL A 214 4.32 -10.45 26.89
C VAL A 214 5.25 -9.61 26.03
N ALA A 215 4.77 -9.10 24.89
CA ALA A 215 5.54 -8.23 24.01
C ALA A 215 6.05 -6.98 24.72
N VAL A 216 5.18 -6.28 25.47
CA VAL A 216 5.60 -5.12 26.30
C VAL A 216 6.70 -5.49 27.27
N GLY A 217 6.52 -6.57 28.05
CA GLY A 217 7.50 -6.98 29.04
C GLY A 217 8.87 -7.29 28.44
N VAL A 218 8.89 -7.98 27.29
CA VAL A 218 10.12 -8.29 26.56
C VAL A 218 10.79 -7.03 26.01
N VAL A 219 10.04 -6.14 25.37
CA VAL A 219 10.58 -4.90 24.80
C VAL A 219 11.13 -3.97 25.88
N THR A 220 10.44 -3.87 27.02
CA THR A 220 10.91 -3.10 28.17
C THR A 220 12.18 -3.70 28.75
N GLY A 221 12.21 -5.00 29.04
CA GLY A 221 13.38 -5.65 29.62
C GLY A 221 14.62 -5.61 28.72
N TYR A 222 14.42 -5.60 27.40
CA TYR A 222 15.50 -5.46 26.43
C TYR A 222 15.96 -4.00 26.21
N GLY A 223 15.28 -3.02 26.81
CA GLY A 223 15.60 -1.60 26.67
C GLY A 223 15.29 -1.04 25.27
N LEU A 224 14.18 -1.46 24.68
CA LEU A 224 13.71 -1.05 23.35
C LEU A 224 12.39 -0.26 23.38
N GLY A 225 12.01 0.25 24.56
CA GLY A 225 10.78 1.03 24.75
C GLY A 225 10.71 2.31 23.90
N GLU A 226 11.84 2.96 23.63
CA GLU A 226 11.88 4.13 22.73
C GLU A 226 11.53 3.73 21.28
N ALA A 227 12.10 2.63 20.77
CA ALA A 227 11.79 2.13 19.44
C ALA A 227 10.30 1.78 19.30
N ALA A 228 9.72 1.11 20.31
CA ALA A 228 8.28 0.86 20.34
C ALA A 228 7.46 2.17 20.36
N SER A 229 7.84 3.13 21.22
CA SER A 229 7.16 4.44 21.30
C SER A 229 7.24 5.23 20.00
N ASN A 230 8.33 5.08 19.23
CA ASN A 230 8.47 5.67 17.90
C ASN A 230 7.46 5.04 16.93
N VAL A 231 7.37 3.71 16.88
CA VAL A 231 6.38 3.00 16.04
C VAL A 231 4.95 3.43 16.36
N ASP A 232 4.61 3.64 17.64
CA ASP A 232 3.26 4.08 18.04
C ASP A 232 2.87 5.45 17.45
N ARG A 233 3.83 6.24 16.95
CA ARG A 233 3.54 7.51 16.23
C ARG A 233 3.13 7.31 14.78
N LEU A 234 3.38 6.14 14.17
CA LEU A 234 3.10 5.88 12.76
C LEU A 234 1.61 5.82 12.45
N VAL A 235 0.77 5.43 13.41
CA VAL A 235 -0.69 5.43 13.24
C VAL A 235 -1.30 5.95 14.53
N GLY A 236 -2.21 6.92 14.41
CA GLY A 236 -2.84 7.64 15.52
C GLY A 236 -3.61 6.78 16.52
N GLY A 237 -2.89 5.99 17.32
CA GLY A 237 -3.31 5.36 18.55
C GLY A 237 -4.25 4.16 18.38
N HIS A 238 -3.69 2.95 18.26
CA HIS A 238 -4.31 1.83 18.97
C HIS A 238 -3.75 1.85 20.40
N PRO A 239 -4.57 1.90 21.47
CA PRO A 239 -4.19 2.61 22.69
C PRO A 239 -2.87 2.21 23.34
N TRP A 240 -2.40 0.96 23.32
CA TRP A 240 -1.28 0.60 24.20
C TRP A 240 -0.32 -0.52 23.75
N TYR A 241 -0.44 -1.12 22.56
CA TYR A 241 0.36 -2.33 22.27
C TYR A 241 0.88 -2.52 20.84
N GLY A 242 0.80 -1.51 19.97
CA GLY A 242 1.24 -1.64 18.57
C GLY A 242 2.76 -1.71 18.42
N GLY A 243 3.47 -0.71 18.94
CA GLY A 243 4.92 -0.61 18.82
C GLY A 243 5.67 -1.74 19.50
N ALA A 244 5.23 -2.16 20.68
CA ALA A 244 5.84 -3.30 21.37
C ALA A 244 5.66 -4.62 20.60
N VAL A 245 4.49 -4.85 19.98
CA VAL A 245 4.26 -6.01 19.12
C VAL A 245 5.15 -5.95 17.87
N ALA A 246 5.25 -4.79 17.21
CA ALA A 246 6.12 -4.63 16.05
C ALA A 246 7.59 -4.96 16.39
N VAL A 247 8.11 -4.39 17.47
CA VAL A 247 9.48 -4.66 17.93
C VAL A 247 9.65 -6.13 18.31
N PHE A 248 8.72 -6.71 19.08
CA PHE A 248 8.78 -8.11 19.48
C PHE A 248 8.84 -9.07 18.28
N MET A 249 8.09 -8.77 17.22
CA MET A 249 8.09 -9.55 15.98
C MET A 249 9.38 -9.38 15.17
N ASP A 250 9.95 -8.17 15.10
CA ASP A 250 11.25 -7.90 14.45
C ASP A 250 12.42 -8.57 15.20
N LEU A 251 12.33 -8.66 16.53
CA LEU A 251 13.23 -9.47 17.34
C LEU A 251 13.11 -10.99 17.06
N HIS A 252 12.12 -11.41 16.27
CA HIS A 252 11.73 -12.80 16.02
C HIS A 252 11.37 -13.56 17.31
N CYS A 253 10.80 -12.87 18.30
CA CYS A 253 10.42 -13.47 19.58
C CYS A 253 9.08 -14.22 19.52
N LYS A 254 8.27 -13.96 18.48
CA LYS A 254 7.06 -14.71 18.19
C LYS A 254 7.41 -15.99 17.43
N TYR A 255 6.85 -17.12 17.85
CA TYR A 255 7.03 -18.37 17.13
C TYR A 255 6.46 -18.27 15.71
N ARG A 256 7.23 -18.63 14.68
CA ARG A 256 6.86 -18.39 13.27
C ARG A 256 5.55 -19.04 12.83
N TYR A 257 5.16 -20.14 13.47
CA TYR A 257 3.91 -20.86 13.17
C TYR A 257 2.82 -20.60 14.22
N SER A 258 3.05 -19.63 15.10
CA SER A 258 2.08 -19.19 16.11
C SER A 258 0.72 -18.92 15.49
N LYS A 259 -0.33 -19.36 16.18
CA LYS A 259 -1.73 -19.06 15.84
C LYS A 259 -2.34 -18.03 16.78
N VAL A 260 -1.51 -17.41 17.61
CA VAL A 260 -1.95 -16.45 18.62
C VAL A 260 -2.18 -15.09 17.97
N TRP A 261 -3.39 -14.59 18.15
CA TRP A 261 -3.80 -13.24 17.76
C TRP A 261 -3.56 -12.24 18.89
N PRO A 262 -3.37 -10.94 18.57
CA PRO A 262 -3.49 -9.89 19.57
C PRO A 262 -4.80 -10.02 20.38
N GLY A 263 -4.72 -9.80 21.69
CA GLY A 263 -5.83 -9.96 22.64
C GLY A 263 -6.05 -11.40 23.13
N GLN A 264 -5.38 -12.40 22.55
CA GLN A 264 -5.46 -13.79 23.02
C GLN A 264 -4.37 -14.10 24.05
N GLY A 265 -4.66 -15.08 24.91
CA GLY A 265 -3.70 -15.61 25.87
C GLY A 265 -2.47 -16.21 25.20
N TYR A 266 -1.29 -15.93 25.72
CA TYR A 266 -0.02 -16.39 25.19
C TYR A 266 0.30 -17.81 25.72
N PRO A 267 0.48 -18.82 24.86
CA PRO A 267 0.75 -20.19 25.29
C PRO A 267 2.08 -20.33 26.01
N ARG A 268 2.14 -21.21 27.03
CA ARG A 268 3.37 -21.50 27.78
C ARG A 268 4.52 -22.02 26.91
N GLY A 269 4.22 -22.85 25.91
CA GLY A 269 5.20 -23.37 24.96
C GLY A 269 5.78 -22.27 24.06
N GLU A 270 4.94 -21.33 23.60
CA GLU A 270 5.42 -20.17 22.85
C GLU A 270 6.21 -19.20 23.73
N MET A 271 5.86 -19.04 25.01
CA MET A 271 6.70 -18.30 25.96
C MET A 271 8.08 -18.95 26.14
N ALA A 272 8.16 -20.28 26.21
CA ALA A 272 9.46 -20.96 26.24
C ALA A 272 10.30 -20.63 25.00
N TYR A 273 9.67 -20.60 23.81
CA TYR A 273 10.33 -20.15 22.58
C TYR A 273 10.81 -18.70 22.65
N THR A 274 9.99 -17.79 23.15
CA THR A 274 10.38 -16.39 23.38
C THR A 274 11.61 -16.28 24.29
N LEU A 275 11.62 -17.01 25.41
CA LEU A 275 12.74 -17.01 26.35
C LEU A 275 14.01 -17.58 25.74
N TYR A 276 13.90 -18.71 25.03
CA TYR A 276 15.00 -19.29 24.28
C TYR A 276 15.56 -18.28 23.27
N ARG A 277 14.68 -17.59 22.53
CA ARG A 277 15.07 -16.58 21.55
C ARG A 277 15.82 -15.40 22.16
N LEU A 278 15.41 -14.94 23.34
CA LEU A 278 16.06 -13.82 24.04
C LEU A 278 17.51 -14.12 24.39
N ASP A 279 17.80 -15.33 24.87
CA ASP A 279 19.16 -15.77 25.21
C ASP A 279 20.04 -16.04 23.98
N HIS A 280 19.44 -16.30 22.82
CA HIS A 280 20.13 -16.58 21.56
C HIS A 280 20.01 -15.42 20.56
N MET A 281 19.76 -14.21 21.05
CA MET A 281 19.62 -13.05 20.19
C MET A 281 20.96 -12.64 19.61
N GLU A 282 20.98 -12.42 18.29
CA GLU A 282 22.16 -11.91 17.61
C GLU A 282 22.47 -10.50 18.12
N SER A 283 23.73 -10.24 18.48
CA SER A 283 24.13 -8.97 19.12
C SER A 283 23.84 -7.72 18.29
N TRP A 284 23.74 -7.85 16.96
CA TRP A 284 23.42 -6.75 16.05
C TRP A 284 21.93 -6.43 15.97
N ARG A 285 21.04 -7.37 16.31
CA ARG A 285 19.60 -7.24 16.09
C ARG A 285 18.95 -6.11 16.91
N PRO A 286 19.29 -5.91 18.20
CA PRO A 286 18.75 -4.80 18.96
C PRO A 286 19.18 -3.43 18.42
N TRP A 287 20.37 -3.35 17.81
CA TRP A 287 20.82 -2.15 17.12
C TRP A 287 20.02 -1.96 15.82
N TYR A 288 19.82 -3.01 15.05
CA TYR A 288 18.99 -3.00 13.84
C TYR A 288 17.58 -2.47 14.13
N VAL A 289 16.91 -2.98 15.17
CA VAL A 289 15.58 -2.51 15.58
C VAL A 289 15.59 -1.00 15.91
N ARG A 290 16.60 -0.51 16.63
CA ARG A 290 16.71 0.91 16.97
C ARG A 290 16.91 1.80 15.73
N ASP A 291 17.68 1.34 14.75
CA ASP A 291 17.86 2.08 13.49
C ASP A 291 16.59 2.07 12.62
N SER A 292 15.99 0.87 12.46
CA SER A 292 14.72 0.67 11.73
C SER A 292 13.61 1.54 12.31
N PHE A 293 13.49 1.61 13.64
CA PHE A 293 12.44 2.35 14.33
C PHE A 293 12.96 3.60 15.05
N SER A 294 13.84 4.33 14.37
CA SER A 294 14.37 5.61 14.83
C SER A 294 13.31 6.73 14.74
N PRO A 295 13.45 7.82 15.52
CA PRO A 295 12.50 8.93 15.50
C PRO A 295 12.32 9.59 14.11
N SER A 296 13.37 9.61 13.29
CA SER A 296 13.35 10.19 11.95
C SER A 296 12.61 9.33 10.93
N ARG A 297 12.58 8.01 11.11
CA ARG A 297 11.82 7.09 10.25
C ARG A 297 10.37 7.01 10.68
N CYS A 298 10.12 6.93 11.99
CA CYS A 298 8.78 6.81 12.56
C CYS A 298 8.07 8.15 12.79
N THR A 299 7.90 8.91 11.71
CA THR A 299 7.02 10.10 11.72
C THR A 299 5.64 9.72 11.19
N PRO A 300 4.55 10.32 11.70
CA PRO A 300 3.22 10.10 11.15
C PRO A 300 3.23 10.25 9.63
N PRO A 301 2.68 9.28 8.88
CA PRO A 301 2.69 9.32 7.43
C PRO A 301 1.83 10.49 6.93
N GLY A 302 2.37 11.25 5.99
CA GLY A 302 1.59 12.21 5.20
C GLY A 302 0.62 11.51 4.23
N GLY A 303 -0.11 12.29 3.44
CA GLY A 303 -1.00 11.77 2.39
C GLY A 303 -2.45 12.19 2.56
N SER A 304 -3.32 11.66 1.70
CA SER A 304 -4.77 11.85 1.72
C SER A 304 -5.46 11.07 2.84
N ASP A 305 -6.74 11.37 3.11
CA ASP A 305 -7.56 10.61 4.06
C ASP A 305 -7.68 9.13 3.66
N ALA A 306 -7.79 8.84 2.37
CA ALA A 306 -7.85 7.47 1.87
C ALA A 306 -6.55 6.70 2.15
N GLN A 307 -5.39 7.33 1.96
CA GLN A 307 -4.08 6.73 2.28
C GLN A 307 -3.95 6.46 3.78
N ARG A 308 -4.35 7.42 4.63
CA ARG A 308 -4.39 7.24 6.09
C ARG A 308 -5.34 6.11 6.50
N GLN A 309 -6.51 6.00 5.87
CA GLN A 309 -7.47 4.94 6.12
C GLN A 309 -6.92 3.55 5.74
N ALA A 310 -6.30 3.43 4.56
CA ALA A 310 -5.67 2.19 4.13
C ALA A 310 -4.59 1.72 5.11
N LEU A 311 -3.73 2.65 5.55
CA LEU A 311 -2.74 2.35 6.58
C LEU A 311 -3.39 1.96 7.91
N GLY A 312 -4.42 2.67 8.37
CA GLY A 312 -5.19 2.30 9.56
C GLY A 312 -5.69 0.86 9.50
N TYR A 313 -6.28 0.47 8.38
CA TYR A 313 -6.73 -0.90 8.15
C TYR A 313 -5.61 -1.94 8.13
N GLY A 314 -4.42 -1.58 7.62
CA GLY A 314 -3.24 -2.44 7.69
C GLY A 314 -2.74 -2.61 9.13
N PHE A 315 -2.62 -1.53 9.88
CA PHE A 315 -2.12 -1.55 11.26
C PHE A 315 -3.06 -2.25 12.25
N GLU A 316 -4.37 -2.26 12.01
CA GLU A 316 -5.31 -3.11 12.75
C GLU A 316 -4.96 -4.61 12.66
N ARG A 317 -4.18 -5.02 11.64
CA ARG A 317 -3.73 -6.41 11.47
C ARG A 317 -2.36 -6.68 12.09
N LEU A 318 -1.67 -5.69 12.63
CA LEU A 318 -0.35 -5.89 13.23
C LEU A 318 -0.39 -6.99 14.31
N GLY A 319 0.53 -7.94 14.24
CA GLY A 319 0.56 -9.09 15.14
C GLY A 319 -0.28 -10.28 14.71
N CYS A 320 -1.13 -10.17 13.68
CA CYS A 320 -1.94 -11.29 13.20
C CYS A 320 -1.07 -12.41 12.61
N PRO A 321 -1.42 -13.70 12.80
CA PRO A 321 -0.61 -14.83 12.34
C PRO A 321 -0.33 -14.87 10.83
N TYR A 322 0.80 -15.47 10.48
CA TYR A 322 1.09 -15.83 9.09
C TYR A 322 0.38 -17.14 8.72
N VAL A 323 -0.34 -17.14 7.59
CA VAL A 323 -0.95 -18.32 6.99
C VAL A 323 -0.75 -18.26 5.48
N TYR A 324 -0.03 -19.25 4.92
CA TYR A 324 0.16 -19.35 3.47
C TYR A 324 -1.17 -19.45 2.73
N GLY A 325 -1.39 -18.60 1.73
CA GLY A 325 -2.67 -18.47 1.01
C GLY A 325 -3.75 -17.68 1.76
N GLY A 326 -3.52 -17.31 3.02
CA GLY A 326 -4.51 -16.65 3.87
C GLY A 326 -4.77 -15.19 3.46
N GLU A 327 -6.03 -14.79 3.37
CA GLU A 327 -6.47 -13.43 3.03
C GLU A 327 -7.45 -12.81 4.05
N ARG A 328 -7.89 -13.59 5.05
CA ARG A 328 -8.95 -13.20 6.00
C ARG A 328 -8.73 -13.83 7.37
N GLU A 329 -9.31 -13.21 8.39
CA GLU A 329 -9.31 -13.69 9.77
C GLU A 329 -9.97 -15.07 9.90
N SER A 330 -11.02 -15.33 9.13
CA SER A 330 -11.71 -16.63 9.09
C SER A 330 -10.81 -17.79 8.62
N GLU A 331 -9.70 -17.48 7.96
CA GLU A 331 -8.69 -18.46 7.50
C GLU A 331 -7.54 -18.62 8.51
N GLY A 332 -7.58 -17.87 9.61
CA GLY A 332 -6.63 -17.96 10.70
C GLY A 332 -5.37 -17.10 10.53
N GLY A 333 -5.26 -16.30 9.47
CA GLY A 333 -4.16 -15.34 9.28
C GLY A 333 -3.98 -14.90 7.83
N PHE A 334 -2.83 -14.28 7.54
CA PHE A 334 -2.54 -13.67 6.23
C PHE A 334 -1.19 -14.15 5.69
N ASP A 335 -1.08 -14.38 4.38
CA ASP A 335 0.22 -14.31 3.71
C ASP A 335 0.50 -12.88 3.22
N CYS A 336 1.66 -12.68 2.59
CA CYS A 336 2.13 -11.35 2.20
C CYS A 336 1.14 -10.63 1.26
N SER A 337 0.77 -11.26 0.16
CA SER A 337 -0.17 -10.72 -0.82
C SER A 337 -1.62 -10.75 -0.32
N GLY A 338 -1.97 -11.65 0.59
CA GLY A 338 -3.28 -11.76 1.21
C GLY A 338 -3.54 -10.66 2.22
N PHE A 339 -2.51 -10.22 2.94
CA PHE A 339 -2.56 -9.01 3.77
C PHE A 339 -2.80 -7.75 2.92
N VAL A 340 -2.08 -7.61 1.80
CA VAL A 340 -2.25 -6.49 0.87
C VAL A 340 -3.64 -6.54 0.22
N TYR A 341 -4.07 -7.71 -0.25
CA TYR A 341 -5.40 -7.94 -0.83
C TYR A 341 -6.53 -7.66 0.17
N ASN A 342 -6.36 -8.07 1.43
CA ASN A 342 -7.31 -7.77 2.50
C ASN A 342 -7.48 -6.27 2.67
N THR A 343 -6.36 -5.55 2.82
CA THR A 343 -6.37 -4.13 3.06
C THR A 343 -6.94 -3.37 1.87
N LEU A 344 -6.35 -3.54 0.68
CA LEU A 344 -6.68 -2.73 -0.50
C LEU A 344 -7.96 -3.19 -1.20
N SER A 345 -8.24 -4.49 -1.24
CA SER A 345 -9.42 -5.00 -1.96
C SER A 345 -10.63 -5.22 -1.09
N ILE A 346 -10.49 -6.02 -0.03
CA ILE A 346 -11.65 -6.37 0.80
C ILE A 346 -12.13 -5.15 1.60
N ARG A 347 -11.20 -4.40 2.20
CA ARG A 347 -11.55 -3.31 3.13
C ARG A 347 -11.67 -1.94 2.47
N MET A 348 -10.72 -1.59 1.61
CA MET A 348 -10.75 -0.32 0.87
C MET A 348 -11.63 -0.39 -0.40
N GLY A 349 -11.89 -1.58 -0.94
CA GLY A 349 -12.76 -1.75 -2.11
C GLY A 349 -12.08 -1.56 -3.47
N TYR A 350 -10.75 -1.47 -3.53
CA TYR A 350 -10.00 -1.38 -4.79
C TYR A 350 -9.81 -2.79 -5.38
N PRO A 351 -10.30 -3.09 -6.59
CA PRO A 351 -10.25 -4.44 -7.13
C PRO A 351 -8.81 -4.86 -7.40
N MET A 352 -8.23 -5.73 -6.57
CA MET A 352 -6.82 -6.11 -6.67
C MET A 352 -6.69 -7.60 -6.97
N MET A 353 -5.67 -7.99 -7.72
CA MET A 353 -5.38 -9.43 -7.89
C MET A 353 -4.94 -10.07 -6.57
N ARG A 354 -5.07 -11.38 -6.45
CA ARG A 354 -4.80 -12.07 -5.18
C ARG A 354 -3.31 -12.34 -4.95
N VAL A 355 -2.57 -12.75 -5.97
CA VAL A 355 -1.18 -13.22 -5.85
C VAL A 355 -0.21 -12.05 -5.98
N ALA A 356 0.90 -12.06 -5.24
CA ALA A 356 1.89 -10.98 -5.23
C ALA A 356 2.40 -10.60 -6.63
N ASP A 357 2.66 -11.60 -7.47
CA ASP A 357 3.12 -11.42 -8.84
C ASP A 357 2.08 -10.72 -9.73
N ASP A 358 0.84 -11.19 -9.67
CA ASP A 358 -0.28 -10.58 -10.39
C ASP A 358 -0.58 -9.18 -9.88
N GLN A 359 -0.48 -8.94 -8.57
CA GLN A 359 -0.63 -7.62 -7.95
C GLN A 359 0.43 -6.64 -8.46
N ALA A 360 1.69 -7.08 -8.50
CA ALA A 360 2.80 -6.26 -8.96
C ALA A 360 2.67 -5.94 -10.45
N ARG A 361 2.13 -6.85 -11.26
CA ARG A 361 1.92 -6.68 -12.71
C ARG A 361 0.55 -6.16 -13.09
N ASP A 362 -0.25 -5.79 -12.09
CA ASP A 362 -1.59 -5.25 -12.31
C ASP A 362 -1.48 -3.85 -12.89
N ASN A 363 -1.66 -3.76 -14.22
CA ASN A 363 -1.48 -2.50 -14.92
C ASN A 363 -2.54 -1.47 -14.56
N ARG A 364 -3.68 -1.86 -13.95
CA ARG A 364 -4.74 -0.97 -13.44
C ARG A 364 -4.25 0.05 -12.41
N TYR A 365 -3.09 -0.18 -11.82
CA TYR A 365 -2.49 0.68 -10.81
C TYR A 365 -1.16 1.26 -11.29
N LEU A 366 -0.94 2.53 -10.99
CA LEU A 366 0.25 3.27 -11.39
C LEU A 366 1.53 2.58 -10.89
N TYR A 367 2.50 2.38 -11.79
CA TYR A 367 3.83 1.91 -11.43
C TYR A 367 4.55 3.00 -10.63
N VAL A 368 5.13 2.63 -9.49
CA VAL A 368 5.85 3.57 -8.60
C VAL A 368 7.27 3.09 -8.41
N ALA A 369 8.24 3.93 -8.82
CA ALA A 369 9.64 3.73 -8.47
C ALA A 369 9.87 3.95 -6.97
N ARG A 370 10.93 3.36 -6.41
CA ARG A 370 11.23 3.42 -4.97
C ARG A 370 11.25 4.86 -4.42
N GLU A 371 11.82 5.77 -5.18
CA GLU A 371 12.01 7.17 -4.82
C GLU A 371 10.71 7.98 -4.85
N ALA A 372 9.68 7.45 -5.51
CA ALA A 372 8.36 8.07 -5.65
C ALA A 372 7.30 7.44 -4.75
N LEU A 373 7.67 6.50 -3.87
CA LEU A 373 6.75 5.82 -2.96
C LEU A 373 6.05 6.80 -2.03
N GLN A 374 4.75 6.63 -1.91
CA GLN A 374 3.89 7.35 -0.99
C GLN A 374 3.19 6.39 -0.02
N PRO A 375 2.83 6.87 1.19
CA PRO A 375 2.05 6.10 2.14
C PRO A 375 0.82 5.44 1.48
N GLY A 376 0.64 4.14 1.71
CA GLY A 376 -0.44 3.34 1.12
C GLY A 376 -0.12 2.67 -0.22
N ASP A 377 1.02 2.97 -0.85
CA ASP A 377 1.46 2.24 -2.05
C ASP A 377 1.73 0.77 -1.70
N ALA A 378 1.25 -0.18 -2.52
CA ALA A 378 1.66 -1.57 -2.41
C ALA A 378 3.12 -1.68 -2.87
N VAL A 379 3.96 -2.43 -2.16
CA VAL A 379 5.38 -2.64 -2.50
C VAL A 379 5.66 -4.11 -2.74
N PHE A 380 6.51 -4.39 -3.72
CA PHE A 380 6.76 -5.74 -4.21
C PHE A 380 8.25 -6.05 -4.23
N PHE A 381 8.57 -7.33 -4.02
CA PHE A 381 9.94 -7.80 -3.96
C PHE A 381 10.11 -9.09 -4.76
N TYR A 382 11.21 -9.17 -5.51
CA TYR A 382 11.59 -10.36 -6.26
C TYR A 382 11.85 -11.55 -5.34
N GLU A 383 11.71 -12.76 -5.88
CA GLU A 383 12.17 -13.98 -5.20
C GLU A 383 13.69 -14.00 -5.03
N ASN A 384 14.46 -13.51 -6.02
CA ASN A 384 15.92 -13.46 -5.94
C ASN A 384 16.46 -12.02 -6.11
N ALA A 385 17.52 -11.73 -5.37
CA ALA A 385 18.20 -10.44 -5.41
C ALA A 385 18.71 -10.11 -6.82
N GLY A 386 18.44 -8.87 -7.26
CA GLY A 386 18.93 -8.38 -8.56
C GLY A 386 18.25 -9.02 -9.77
N ASP A 387 17.13 -9.73 -9.58
CA ASP A 387 16.28 -10.18 -10.68
C ASP A 387 15.86 -8.97 -11.55
N ASN A 388 15.74 -9.23 -12.85
CA ASN A 388 15.31 -8.22 -13.82
C ASN A 388 13.78 -8.00 -13.72
N PRO A 389 13.21 -7.01 -14.43
CA PRO A 389 11.76 -6.78 -14.45
C PRO A 389 10.88 -7.98 -14.84
N ASP A 390 11.47 -8.99 -15.47
CA ASP A 390 10.78 -10.24 -15.86
C ASP A 390 10.82 -11.32 -14.76
N GLY A 391 11.56 -11.10 -13.67
CA GLY A 391 11.70 -12.01 -12.54
C GLY A 391 10.42 -12.14 -11.71
N ASN A 392 10.27 -13.29 -11.02
CA ASN A 392 9.09 -13.58 -10.23
C ASN A 392 9.07 -12.75 -8.93
N ILE A 393 7.90 -12.24 -8.57
CA ILE A 393 7.67 -11.50 -7.33
C ILE A 393 7.24 -12.48 -6.24
N GLY A 394 8.07 -12.58 -5.20
CA GLY A 394 7.88 -13.51 -4.10
C GLY A 394 7.20 -12.91 -2.87
N HIS A 395 7.19 -11.58 -2.75
CA HIS A 395 6.70 -10.92 -1.55
C HIS A 395 6.02 -9.59 -1.84
N ALA A 396 5.04 -9.25 -1.00
CA ALA A 396 4.26 -8.02 -1.08
C ALA A 396 4.10 -7.39 0.32
N GLY A 397 3.97 -6.07 0.34
CA GLY A 397 3.67 -5.27 1.53
C GLY A 397 2.99 -3.96 1.15
N MET A 398 2.82 -3.08 2.12
CA MET A 398 2.26 -1.75 1.92
C MET A 398 3.18 -0.71 2.58
N TYR A 399 3.58 0.30 1.81
CA TYR A 399 4.50 1.33 2.25
C TYR A 399 3.84 2.24 3.28
N VAL A 400 4.50 2.44 4.42
CA VAL A 400 4.03 3.33 5.49
C VAL A 400 4.63 4.72 5.31
N GLY A 401 5.92 4.82 4.99
CA GLY A 401 6.63 6.10 4.87
C GLY A 401 8.07 6.00 5.41
N ASN A 402 8.97 6.87 4.93
CA ASN A 402 10.38 6.94 5.36
C ASN A 402 11.11 5.59 5.39
N GLY A 403 10.88 4.75 4.39
CA GLY A 403 11.46 3.41 4.30
C GLY A 403 10.75 2.34 5.14
N ILE A 404 9.76 2.69 5.95
CA ILE A 404 8.96 1.72 6.72
C ILE A 404 7.84 1.17 5.85
N PHE A 405 7.61 -0.13 5.94
CA PHE A 405 6.48 -0.80 5.32
C PHE A 405 5.88 -1.86 6.25
N ILE A 406 4.60 -2.16 6.07
CA ILE A 406 3.86 -3.20 6.77
C ILE A 406 3.60 -4.38 5.82
N HIS A 407 3.76 -5.59 6.31
CA HIS A 407 3.65 -6.82 5.50
C HIS A 407 3.36 -8.02 6.39
N SER A 408 2.92 -9.14 5.82
CA SER A 408 2.86 -10.43 6.51
C SER A 408 3.99 -11.33 6.05
N THR A 409 4.83 -11.80 6.97
CA THR A 409 5.93 -12.71 6.68
C THR A 409 5.99 -13.86 7.68
N GLY A 410 6.38 -15.04 7.17
CA GLY A 410 6.66 -16.19 8.03
C GLY A 410 7.87 -15.97 8.94
N SER A 411 8.85 -15.15 8.55
CA SER A 411 10.06 -14.91 9.37
C SER A 411 9.75 -14.21 10.69
N ASN A 412 8.80 -13.28 10.67
CA ASN A 412 8.42 -12.45 11.82
C ASN A 412 7.17 -13.01 12.53
N GLY A 413 6.65 -14.15 12.04
CA GLY A 413 5.50 -14.84 12.63
C GLY A 413 4.15 -14.17 12.37
N GLY A 414 4.03 -13.37 11.31
CA GLY A 414 2.77 -12.70 10.97
C GLY A 414 2.92 -11.34 10.32
N VAL A 415 1.87 -10.53 10.48
CA VAL A 415 1.83 -9.13 10.06
C VAL A 415 2.74 -8.30 10.98
N SER A 416 3.79 -7.72 10.41
CA SER A 416 4.83 -6.96 11.10
C SER A 416 5.24 -5.72 10.29
N LEU A 417 6.14 -4.92 10.88
CA LEU A 417 6.83 -3.84 10.19
C LEU A 417 8.26 -4.25 9.88
N ASP A 418 8.78 -3.71 8.79
CA ASP A 418 10.18 -3.83 8.40
C ASP A 418 10.64 -2.52 7.72
N CYS A 419 11.95 -2.40 7.53
CA CYS A 419 12.57 -1.25 6.88
C CYS A 419 13.24 -1.62 5.55
N LEU A 420 12.91 -0.90 4.48
CA LEU A 420 13.46 -1.08 3.13
C LEU A 420 14.97 -0.85 3.04
N ASP A 421 15.53 -0.04 3.94
CA ASP A 421 16.92 0.42 3.85
C ASP A 421 17.86 -0.32 4.81
N ASN A 422 17.33 -0.90 5.88
CA ASN A 422 18.15 -1.39 6.99
C ASN A 422 18.50 -2.89 6.85
N ASN A 423 17.87 -3.61 5.91
CA ASN A 423 18.13 -5.03 5.65
C ASN A 423 18.59 -5.26 4.22
N ASP A 424 19.64 -6.07 4.04
CA ASP A 424 20.14 -6.47 2.73
C ASP A 424 19.06 -7.14 1.88
N TYR A 425 18.18 -7.95 2.47
CA TYR A 425 17.09 -8.60 1.75
C TYR A 425 16.15 -7.58 1.12
N TRP A 426 15.48 -6.75 1.94
CA TRP A 426 14.51 -5.75 1.45
C TRP A 426 15.13 -4.76 0.48
N ARG A 427 16.40 -4.39 0.70
CA ARG A 427 17.12 -3.47 -0.18
C ARG A 427 17.43 -4.08 -1.55
N THR A 428 17.86 -5.34 -1.59
CA THR A 428 18.33 -6.01 -2.83
C THR A 428 17.24 -6.72 -3.62
N HIS A 429 16.10 -7.01 -2.98
CA HIS A 429 14.96 -7.66 -3.61
C HIS A 429 13.84 -6.69 -3.98
N PHE A 430 13.92 -5.40 -3.56
CA PHE A 430 12.90 -4.42 -3.93
C PHE A 430 12.73 -4.37 -5.46
N ALA A 431 11.50 -4.57 -5.91
CA ALA A 431 11.14 -4.52 -7.31
C ALA A 431 10.58 -3.13 -7.63
N TRP A 432 9.30 -2.89 -7.32
CA TRP A 432 8.61 -1.63 -7.52
C TRP A 432 7.40 -1.52 -6.60
N GLY A 433 6.73 -0.37 -6.64
CA GLY A 433 5.45 -0.15 -5.98
C GLY A 433 4.28 -0.01 -6.96
N ARG A 434 3.06 -0.13 -6.45
CA ARG A 434 1.81 0.21 -7.14
C ARG A 434 1.02 1.20 -6.30
N ARG A 435 0.66 2.35 -6.89
CA ARG A 435 -0.24 3.31 -6.25
C ARG A 435 -1.67 2.89 -6.49
N VAL A 436 -2.28 2.37 -5.43
CA VAL A 436 -3.67 1.89 -5.41
C VAL A 436 -4.59 2.92 -4.77
N VAL A 437 -4.08 3.67 -3.80
CA VAL A 437 -4.86 4.62 -2.98
C VAL A 437 -4.33 6.03 -3.18
N GLY A 438 -5.22 7.00 -3.42
CA GLY A 438 -4.86 8.42 -3.49
C GLY A 438 -4.06 8.86 -4.73
N GLY A 439 -3.74 7.94 -5.65
CA GLY A 439 -3.30 8.31 -7.00
C GLY A 439 -4.48 8.33 -7.97
N PRO A 440 -4.32 8.96 -9.14
CA PRO A 440 -5.14 8.57 -10.29
C PRO A 440 -5.06 7.04 -10.42
N TYR A 441 -6.14 6.40 -10.93
CA TYR A 441 -6.01 5.02 -11.36
C TYR A 441 -4.91 4.99 -12.45
N ASN A 442 -4.51 3.85 -13.00
CA ASN A 442 -3.65 3.89 -14.19
C ASN A 442 -4.30 4.57 -15.42
N ASP A 443 -5.33 5.40 -15.24
CA ASP A 443 -6.00 6.11 -16.30
C ASP A 443 -4.95 6.99 -16.99
N ARG A 444 -4.46 6.50 -18.13
CA ARG A 444 -3.39 7.17 -18.88
C ARG A 444 -4.01 8.36 -19.55
N PHE A 445 -4.06 9.48 -18.85
CA PHE A 445 -4.61 10.74 -19.31
C PHE A 445 -3.51 11.61 -19.92
N ASP A 446 -3.43 11.68 -21.25
CA ASP A 446 -2.60 12.68 -21.93
C ASP A 446 -3.33 14.03 -21.94
N THR A 447 -2.92 14.96 -21.07
CA THR A 447 -3.51 16.28 -20.95
C THR A 447 -2.73 17.33 -21.74
N TRP A 448 -3.45 18.09 -22.56
CA TRP A 448 -2.93 19.17 -23.38
C TRP A 448 -3.67 20.46 -23.07
N LEU A 449 -2.91 21.53 -22.85
CA LEU A 449 -3.44 22.90 -22.82
C LEU A 449 -3.21 23.54 -24.18
N LEU A 450 -4.28 23.98 -24.82
CA LEU A 450 -4.28 24.65 -26.12
C LEU A 450 -4.61 26.11 -25.87
N ILE A 451 -3.77 27.02 -26.36
CA ILE A 451 -3.97 28.46 -26.20
C ILE A 451 -3.83 29.12 -27.56
N TYR A 452 -4.82 29.91 -27.96
CA TYR A 452 -4.82 30.65 -29.21
C TYR A 452 -4.84 32.15 -28.93
N ASN A 453 -3.89 32.86 -29.53
CA ASN A 453 -3.85 34.32 -29.55
C ASN A 453 -4.52 34.83 -30.85
N PRO A 454 -5.74 35.38 -30.78
CA PRO A 454 -6.43 35.98 -31.93
C PRO A 454 -5.97 37.41 -32.22
N GLY A 455 -5.16 38.01 -31.34
CA GLY A 455 -4.73 39.40 -31.41
C GLY A 455 -3.60 39.65 -32.41
N GLU A 456 -3.38 40.94 -32.65
CA GLU A 456 -2.34 41.45 -33.56
C GLU A 456 -0.97 41.57 -32.87
N ASP A 457 -0.94 41.54 -31.54
CA ASP A 457 0.27 41.69 -30.72
C ASP A 457 0.61 40.38 -29.99
N THR A 458 1.89 40.22 -29.65
CA THR A 458 2.33 39.10 -28.79
C THR A 458 1.64 39.20 -27.44
N GLN A 459 1.05 38.09 -26.99
CA GLN A 459 0.36 38.00 -25.70
C GLN A 459 1.23 37.29 -24.67
N PRO A 460 1.61 37.93 -23.55
CA PRO A 460 2.18 37.22 -22.41
C PRO A 460 1.04 36.49 -21.69
N VAL A 461 1.17 35.17 -21.55
CA VAL A 461 0.17 34.31 -20.93
C VAL A 461 0.78 33.64 -19.70
N GLU A 462 0.11 33.75 -18.57
CA GLU A 462 0.46 33.00 -17.35
C GLU A 462 -0.48 31.81 -17.19
N VAL A 463 0.10 30.65 -16.88
CA VAL A 463 -0.63 29.42 -16.57
C VAL A 463 -0.28 29.02 -15.14
N ARG A 464 -1.27 29.12 -14.25
CA ARG A 464 -1.17 28.69 -12.86
C ARG A 464 -1.73 27.28 -12.70
N PHE A 465 -0.91 26.36 -12.21
CA PHE A 465 -1.24 24.97 -11.97
C PHE A 465 -1.61 24.77 -10.49
N LEU A 466 -2.84 24.34 -10.24
CA LEU A 466 -3.35 24.06 -8.89
C LEU A 466 -3.51 22.55 -8.72
N ARG A 467 -2.89 21.97 -7.69
CA ARG A 467 -2.81 20.53 -7.47
C ARG A 467 -3.16 20.18 -6.04
N SER A 468 -3.79 19.03 -5.85
CA SER A 468 -4.26 18.58 -4.53
C SER A 468 -3.10 18.46 -3.54
N GLY A 469 -3.17 19.21 -2.43
CA GLY A 469 -2.18 19.17 -1.34
C GLY A 469 -0.78 19.70 -1.72
N ARG A 470 -0.63 20.44 -2.82
CA ARG A 470 0.64 21.04 -3.26
C ARG A 470 0.49 22.55 -3.43
N ALA A 471 1.59 23.28 -3.24
CA ALA A 471 1.63 24.71 -3.54
C ALA A 471 1.39 24.97 -5.05
N PRO A 472 0.71 26.08 -5.42
CA PRO A 472 0.54 26.45 -6.81
C PRO A 472 1.87 26.73 -7.51
N GLU A 473 1.93 26.42 -8.81
CA GLU A 473 3.07 26.75 -9.67
C GLU A 473 2.61 27.55 -10.88
N THR A 474 3.25 28.68 -11.16
CA THR A 474 2.92 29.52 -12.32
C THR A 474 4.02 29.44 -13.39
N ARG A 475 3.63 29.35 -14.66
CA ARG A 475 4.52 29.39 -15.82
C ARG A 475 4.07 30.46 -16.79
N SER A 476 5.02 31.16 -17.41
CA SER A 476 4.76 32.23 -18.38
C SER A 476 5.17 31.83 -19.79
N TYR A 477 4.36 32.21 -20.77
CA TYR A 477 4.53 31.90 -22.19
C TYR A 477 4.20 33.13 -23.05
N ASP A 478 5.08 33.47 -23.98
CA ASP A 478 4.82 34.53 -24.97
C ASP A 478 4.23 33.93 -26.25
N LEU A 479 2.97 34.29 -26.55
CA LEU A 479 2.25 33.80 -27.71
C LEU A 479 2.27 34.83 -28.83
N ALA A 480 2.90 34.50 -29.94
CA ALA A 480 2.92 35.35 -31.12
C ALA A 480 1.50 35.70 -31.63
N PRO A 481 1.32 36.82 -32.33
CA PRO A 481 0.06 37.17 -32.98
C PRO A 481 -0.48 36.05 -33.87
N HIS A 482 -1.80 35.90 -33.92
CA HIS A 482 -2.49 34.91 -34.77
C HIS A 482 -1.96 33.48 -34.67
N SER A 483 -1.49 33.08 -33.49
CA SER A 483 -0.80 31.81 -33.29
C SER A 483 -1.45 30.95 -32.22
N ARG A 484 -1.31 29.63 -32.39
CA ARG A 484 -1.70 28.64 -31.38
C ARG A 484 -0.46 28.06 -30.73
N PHE A 485 -0.49 28.03 -29.41
CA PHE A 485 0.44 27.32 -28.54
C PHE A 485 -0.21 26.05 -28.01
N THR A 486 0.60 25.01 -27.76
CA THR A 486 0.12 23.75 -27.20
C THR A 486 1.15 23.23 -26.22
N LEU A 487 0.69 22.99 -25.00
CA LEU A 487 1.51 22.55 -23.88
C LEU A 487 1.14 21.11 -23.51
N PRO A 488 2.06 20.14 -23.66
CA PRO A 488 1.90 18.82 -23.05
C PRO A 488 2.01 18.96 -21.53
N VAL A 489 0.89 18.88 -20.83
CA VAL A 489 0.86 19.10 -19.38
C VAL A 489 1.51 17.94 -18.64
N ASP A 490 1.36 16.73 -19.17
CA ASP A 490 1.94 15.49 -18.66
C ASP A 490 3.47 15.51 -18.61
N ASP A 491 4.13 16.21 -19.54
CA ASP A 491 5.58 16.39 -19.52
C ASP A 491 6.03 17.24 -18.32
N LEU A 492 5.14 18.10 -17.81
CA LEU A 492 5.41 18.93 -16.64
C LEU A 492 5.07 18.20 -15.35
N TYR A 493 3.94 17.50 -15.32
CA TYR A 493 3.36 16.89 -14.13
C TYR A 493 2.89 15.45 -14.44
N PRO A 494 3.82 14.50 -14.60
CA PRO A 494 3.46 13.14 -14.96
C PRO A 494 2.70 12.45 -13.82
N TYR A 495 1.58 11.82 -14.15
CA TYR A 495 0.73 11.05 -13.23
C TYR A 495 0.19 11.88 -12.05
N ASP A 496 -0.05 13.17 -12.26
CA ASP A 496 -0.58 14.07 -11.24
C ASP A 496 -1.99 14.53 -11.58
N GLU A 497 -2.74 14.93 -10.55
CA GLU A 497 -4.08 15.46 -10.70
C GLU A 497 -4.03 16.99 -10.59
N LEU A 498 -4.52 17.72 -11.60
CA LEU A 498 -4.31 19.16 -11.70
C LEU A 498 -5.49 19.91 -12.33
N SER A 499 -5.56 21.19 -12.01
CA SER A 499 -6.36 22.20 -12.72
C SER A 499 -5.44 23.33 -13.16
N MET A 500 -5.88 24.08 -14.17
CA MET A 500 -5.12 25.18 -14.77
C MET A 500 -5.97 26.44 -14.77
N GLU A 501 -5.38 27.54 -14.35
CA GLU A 501 -5.89 28.89 -14.57
C GLU A 501 -4.99 29.57 -15.61
N VAL A 502 -5.60 30.16 -16.64
CA VAL A 502 -4.90 30.83 -17.73
C VAL A 502 -5.24 32.31 -17.67
N GLU A 503 -4.23 33.16 -17.48
CA GLU A 503 -4.36 34.60 -17.41
C GLU A 503 -3.60 35.26 -18.57
N ALA A 504 -4.24 36.22 -19.23
CA ALA A 504 -3.65 37.02 -20.29
C ALA A 504 -4.22 38.45 -20.24
N PRO A 505 -3.44 39.48 -20.58
CA PRO A 505 -3.95 40.85 -20.63
C PRO A 505 -4.95 41.03 -21.80
N PRO A 506 -5.76 42.10 -21.80
CA PRO A 506 -6.65 42.42 -22.92
C PRO A 506 -5.88 42.50 -24.26
N PRO A 507 -6.45 42.02 -25.38
CA PRO A 507 -7.82 41.53 -25.56
C PRO A 507 -8.07 40.09 -25.09
N GLY A 508 -7.05 39.41 -24.55
CA GLY A 508 -7.15 38.05 -24.03
C GLY A 508 -6.77 36.98 -25.06
N VAL A 509 -6.96 35.72 -24.66
CA VAL A 509 -6.68 34.51 -25.44
C VAL A 509 -7.86 33.55 -25.39
N VAL A 510 -7.91 32.61 -26.32
CA VAL A 510 -8.82 31.46 -26.26
C VAL A 510 -8.07 30.27 -25.70
N ALA A 511 -8.63 29.58 -24.71
CA ALA A 511 -7.98 28.43 -24.09
C ALA A 511 -8.92 27.22 -24.00
N GLU A 512 -8.40 26.06 -24.36
CA GLU A 512 -9.08 24.76 -24.27
C GLU A 512 -8.15 23.74 -23.62
N ARG A 513 -8.75 22.78 -22.92
CA ARG A 513 -8.09 21.56 -22.48
C ARG A 513 -8.53 20.42 -23.37
N ALA A 514 -7.58 19.71 -23.97
CA ALA A 514 -7.83 18.42 -24.60
C ALA A 514 -7.23 17.31 -23.73
N MET A 515 -7.99 16.24 -23.53
CA MET A 515 -7.51 15.02 -22.91
C MET A 515 -7.71 13.85 -23.85
N TYR A 516 -6.72 12.97 -23.90
CA TYR A 516 -6.84 11.64 -24.47
C TYR A 516 -6.59 10.65 -23.37
N PHE A 517 -7.38 9.58 -23.31
CA PHE A 517 -7.31 8.67 -22.18
C PHE A 517 -7.49 7.21 -22.55
N ASP A 518 -6.68 6.39 -21.89
CA ASP A 518 -6.93 4.97 -21.68
C ASP A 518 -7.28 4.81 -20.19
N TYR A 519 -8.55 5.02 -19.90
CA TYR A 519 -9.10 5.01 -18.55
C TYR A 519 -9.35 3.54 -18.14
N GLY A 520 -8.44 2.99 -17.32
CA GLY A 520 -8.54 1.66 -16.69
C GLY A 520 -8.69 0.47 -17.64
N ASP A 521 -8.17 0.54 -18.87
CA ASP A 521 -8.40 -0.43 -19.97
C ASP A 521 -9.89 -0.57 -20.38
N TRP A 522 -10.78 0.30 -19.88
CA TRP A 522 -12.25 0.23 -20.08
C TRP A 522 -12.85 1.44 -20.80
N ALA A 523 -12.16 2.57 -20.91
CA ALA A 523 -12.48 3.63 -21.87
C ALA A 523 -11.24 4.13 -22.62
N ASP A 524 -11.26 4.14 -23.95
CA ASP A 524 -10.17 4.56 -24.84
C ASP A 524 -10.63 5.65 -25.82
N ASP A 525 -10.65 6.91 -25.37
CA ASP A 525 -11.27 8.02 -26.09
C ASP A 525 -10.55 9.35 -25.81
N GLY A 526 -11.10 10.47 -26.25
CA GLY A 526 -10.65 11.80 -25.88
C GLY A 526 -11.79 12.80 -25.82
N HIS A 527 -11.64 13.80 -24.97
CA HIS A 527 -12.58 14.90 -24.89
C HIS A 527 -11.84 16.23 -24.82
N ALA A 528 -12.51 17.31 -25.23
CA ALA A 528 -12.03 18.67 -25.04
C ALA A 528 -13.07 19.48 -24.27
N GLY A 529 -12.61 20.48 -23.52
CA GLY A 529 -13.45 21.42 -22.81
C GLY A 529 -12.84 22.81 -22.84
N GLU A 530 -13.69 23.82 -23.06
CA GLU A 530 -13.32 25.22 -22.84
C GLU A 530 -13.19 25.50 -21.35
N GLY A 531 -12.25 26.37 -20.98
CA GLY A 531 -12.16 26.85 -19.60
C GLY A 531 -13.37 27.70 -19.24
N VAL A 532 -13.79 27.67 -17.98
CA VAL A 532 -14.75 28.66 -17.46
C VAL A 532 -14.06 30.01 -17.32
N SER A 533 -14.74 31.09 -17.68
CA SER A 533 -14.16 32.44 -17.67
C SER A 533 -14.02 33.04 -16.27
N GLN A 534 -14.70 32.47 -15.27
CA GLN A 534 -14.63 32.89 -13.87
C GLN A 534 -15.14 31.76 -12.95
N PRO A 535 -14.65 31.67 -11.70
CA PRO A 535 -15.28 30.82 -10.69
C PRO A 535 -16.63 31.42 -10.24
N SER A 536 -17.54 30.56 -9.77
CA SER A 536 -18.89 30.95 -9.34
C SER A 536 -19.21 30.40 -7.94
N THR A 537 -20.11 31.08 -7.22
CA THR A 537 -20.65 30.61 -5.94
C THR A 537 -21.75 29.56 -6.10
N GLN A 538 -22.17 29.25 -7.32
CA GLN A 538 -23.16 28.21 -7.61
C GLN A 538 -22.99 27.64 -9.01
N GLY A 539 -23.49 26.44 -9.24
CA GLY A 539 -23.58 25.86 -10.57
C GLY A 539 -24.39 24.59 -10.64
N TYR A 540 -24.74 24.20 -11.86
CA TYR A 540 -25.67 23.11 -12.17
C TYR A 540 -25.10 22.18 -13.25
N PHE A 541 -25.34 20.88 -13.08
CA PHE A 541 -25.04 19.82 -14.05
C PHE A 541 -26.31 19.00 -14.26
N ALA A 542 -26.84 19.00 -15.50
CA ALA A 542 -28.05 18.26 -15.83
C ALA A 542 -27.80 16.75 -15.97
N GLU A 543 -26.63 16.38 -16.49
CA GLU A 543 -26.30 14.99 -16.82
C GLU A 543 -25.40 14.35 -15.74
N GLY A 544 -25.58 13.05 -15.52
CA GLY A 544 -24.74 12.22 -14.66
C GLY A 544 -25.35 10.82 -14.54
N TYR A 545 -24.51 9.78 -14.51
CA TYR A 545 -24.97 8.41 -14.30
C TYR A 545 -23.93 7.62 -13.50
N THR A 546 -24.36 7.03 -12.40
CA THR A 546 -23.51 6.25 -11.48
C THR A 546 -23.80 4.75 -11.53
N GLY A 547 -24.64 4.32 -12.49
CA GLY A 547 -24.98 2.92 -12.70
C GLY A 547 -23.87 2.12 -13.39
N ASN A 548 -24.19 0.87 -13.70
CA ASN A 548 -23.23 -0.06 -14.27
C ASN A 548 -22.64 0.47 -15.60
N GLY A 549 -21.32 0.43 -15.71
CA GLY A 549 -20.58 0.87 -16.90
C GLY A 549 -20.29 2.37 -16.97
N PHE A 550 -20.54 3.17 -15.93
CA PHE A 550 -20.27 4.61 -15.92
C PHE A 550 -19.56 5.04 -14.64
N HIS A 551 -18.52 5.86 -14.76
CA HIS A 551 -17.88 6.55 -13.65
C HIS A 551 -18.10 8.06 -13.81
N THR A 552 -18.86 8.65 -12.89
CA THR A 552 -19.10 10.10 -12.83
C THR A 552 -18.18 10.74 -11.78
N TRP A 553 -17.56 11.85 -12.16
CA TRP A 553 -16.65 12.64 -11.35
C TRP A 553 -17.12 14.09 -11.29
N LEU A 554 -17.11 14.67 -10.10
CA LEU A 554 -17.26 16.11 -9.90
C LEU A 554 -15.89 16.70 -9.57
N LEU A 555 -15.46 17.65 -10.39
CA LEU A 555 -14.14 18.27 -10.36
C LEU A 555 -14.33 19.73 -9.94
N MET A 556 -13.64 20.18 -8.91
CA MET A 556 -13.71 21.56 -8.42
C MET A 556 -12.30 22.12 -8.24
N VAL A 557 -12.13 23.41 -8.53
CA VAL A 557 -10.92 24.16 -8.21
C VAL A 557 -11.28 25.40 -7.43
N ASN A 558 -10.55 25.60 -6.32
CA ASN A 558 -10.59 26.83 -5.55
C ASN A 558 -9.33 27.66 -5.91
N PRO A 559 -9.45 28.67 -6.78
CA PRO A 559 -8.31 29.54 -7.12
C PRO A 559 -8.00 30.57 -6.02
N ASN A 560 -8.83 30.66 -4.98
CA ASN A 560 -8.73 31.71 -3.96
C ASN A 560 -7.77 31.30 -2.83
N GLN A 561 -7.32 32.30 -2.06
CA GLN A 561 -6.48 32.11 -0.87
C GLN A 561 -7.26 31.71 0.39
N GLU A 562 -8.60 31.65 0.30
CA GLU A 562 -9.49 31.24 1.38
C GLU A 562 -10.09 29.87 1.08
N GLU A 563 -10.37 29.07 2.11
CA GLU A 563 -11.05 27.78 1.96
C GLU A 563 -12.48 27.99 1.43
N ALA A 564 -12.90 27.20 0.44
CA ALA A 564 -14.26 27.23 -0.07
C ALA A 564 -15.09 26.11 0.56
N ARG A 565 -16.16 26.48 1.26
CA ARG A 565 -17.10 25.52 1.86
C ARG A 565 -18.28 25.34 0.93
N VAL A 566 -18.34 24.21 0.21
CA VAL A 566 -19.29 23.98 -0.87
C VAL A 566 -20.28 22.88 -0.51
N GLU A 567 -21.57 23.17 -0.59
CA GLU A 567 -22.62 22.16 -0.54
C GLU A 567 -22.95 21.68 -1.95
N VAL A 568 -22.89 20.38 -2.17
CA VAL A 568 -23.32 19.71 -3.40
C VAL A 568 -24.61 18.97 -3.12
N SER A 569 -25.65 19.27 -3.88
CA SER A 569 -26.90 18.51 -3.91
C SER A 569 -26.89 17.55 -5.09
N TYR A 570 -26.89 16.25 -4.80
CA TYR A 570 -27.09 15.18 -5.77
C TYR A 570 -28.58 14.92 -5.95
N LEU A 571 -29.03 14.88 -7.20
CA LEU A 571 -30.43 14.81 -7.60
C LEU A 571 -30.72 13.46 -8.31
N PRO A 572 -30.82 12.34 -7.56
CA PRO A 572 -31.14 11.04 -8.15
C PRO A 572 -32.57 11.01 -8.71
N GLU A 573 -32.71 10.42 -9.89
CA GLU A 573 -34.00 10.36 -10.59
C GLU A 573 -35.09 9.64 -9.76
N GLY A 574 -36.25 10.29 -9.62
CA GLY A 574 -37.40 9.77 -8.86
C GLY A 574 -37.20 9.70 -7.34
N ARG A 575 -36.18 10.37 -6.78
CA ARG A 575 -35.83 10.33 -5.36
C ARG A 575 -35.59 11.73 -4.78
N ALA A 576 -35.54 11.81 -3.45
CA ALA A 576 -35.20 13.04 -2.76
C ALA A 576 -33.71 13.41 -2.99
N PRO A 577 -33.38 14.72 -3.06
CA PRO A 577 -32.00 15.19 -3.11
C PRO A 577 -31.16 14.71 -1.92
N LEU A 578 -29.88 14.42 -2.17
CA LEU A 578 -28.87 14.16 -1.14
C LEU A 578 -27.89 15.33 -1.13
N ALA A 579 -27.82 16.07 -0.03
CA ALA A 579 -26.87 17.17 0.14
C ALA A 579 -25.63 16.72 0.92
N VAL A 580 -24.44 17.05 0.42
CA VAL A 580 -23.15 16.78 1.06
C VAL A 580 -22.31 18.05 1.03
N THR A 581 -21.62 18.35 2.12
CA THR A 581 -20.72 19.50 2.22
C THR A 581 -19.27 19.05 2.08
N TYR A 582 -18.50 19.80 1.29
CA TYR A 582 -17.07 19.61 1.07
C TYR A 582 -16.33 20.90 1.40
N ASP A 583 -15.21 20.77 2.09
CA ASP A 583 -14.28 21.88 2.36
C ASP A 583 -13.12 21.77 1.36
N ILE A 584 -12.97 22.78 0.51
CA ILE A 584 -11.99 22.81 -0.58
C ILE A 584 -10.87 23.76 -0.17
N PRO A 585 -9.64 23.26 0.07
CA PRO A 585 -8.54 24.09 0.52
C PRO A 585 -8.23 25.26 -0.42
N PRO A 586 -7.63 26.34 0.10
CA PRO A 586 -7.09 27.43 -0.72
C PRO A 586 -6.20 26.92 -1.85
N GLU A 587 -6.29 27.56 -3.01
CA GLU A 587 -5.41 27.35 -4.17
C GLU A 587 -5.21 25.88 -4.57
N SER A 588 -6.27 25.07 -4.41
CA SER A 588 -6.23 23.62 -4.59
C SER A 588 -7.33 23.14 -5.52
N ARG A 589 -7.01 22.05 -6.24
CA ARG A 589 -8.00 21.19 -6.88
C ARG A 589 -8.63 20.26 -5.84
N PHE A 590 -9.88 19.85 -6.09
CA PHE A 590 -10.63 18.90 -5.30
C PHE A 590 -11.53 18.04 -6.21
N THR A 591 -11.56 16.73 -5.96
CA THR A 591 -12.23 15.76 -6.83
C THR A 591 -13.16 14.88 -6.01
N VAL A 592 -14.36 14.64 -6.50
CA VAL A 592 -15.32 13.70 -5.90
C VAL A 592 -15.65 12.58 -6.90
N TRP A 593 -15.45 11.33 -6.48
CA TRP A 593 -15.97 10.17 -7.20
C TRP A 593 -17.46 9.98 -6.86
N VAL A 594 -18.33 10.45 -7.75
CA VAL A 594 -19.78 10.53 -7.49
C VAL A 594 -20.37 9.13 -7.25
N ASN A 595 -19.87 8.09 -7.91
CA ASN A 595 -20.34 6.71 -7.69
C ASN A 595 -20.15 6.19 -6.25
N LYS A 596 -19.29 6.81 -5.45
CA LYS A 596 -18.99 6.37 -4.07
C LYS A 596 -19.50 7.34 -3.01
N VAL A 597 -20.28 8.36 -3.39
CA VAL A 597 -20.91 9.25 -2.43
C VAL A 597 -21.84 8.43 -1.50
N PRO A 598 -21.59 8.42 -0.18
CA PRO A 598 -22.40 7.63 0.74
C PRO A 598 -23.88 8.01 0.69
N GLY A 599 -24.76 7.02 0.54
CA GLY A 599 -26.21 7.24 0.46
C GLY A 599 -26.73 7.58 -0.94
N LEU A 600 -25.86 7.80 -1.93
CA LEU A 600 -26.28 8.00 -3.32
C LEU A 600 -26.50 6.64 -4.00
N PRO A 601 -27.72 6.30 -4.44
CA PRO A 601 -27.96 5.09 -5.21
C PRO A 601 -27.32 5.17 -6.61
N ALA A 602 -26.95 4.01 -7.15
CA ALA A 602 -26.52 3.89 -8.54
C ALA A 602 -27.68 4.21 -9.50
N GLY A 603 -27.45 5.08 -10.49
CA GLY A 603 -28.44 5.44 -11.51
C GLY A 603 -28.23 6.86 -12.05
N SER A 604 -29.25 7.40 -12.71
CA SER A 604 -29.26 8.78 -13.21
C SER A 604 -29.18 9.79 -12.06
N VAL A 605 -28.33 10.79 -12.21
CA VAL A 605 -28.11 11.81 -11.19
C VAL A 605 -27.78 13.17 -11.82
N GLY A 606 -28.60 14.17 -11.52
CA GLY A 606 -28.23 15.58 -11.72
C GLY A 606 -27.46 16.11 -10.50
N MET A 607 -26.75 17.22 -10.65
CA MET A 607 -26.02 17.84 -9.54
C MET A 607 -26.18 19.35 -9.55
N SER A 608 -26.20 19.95 -8.36
CA SER A 608 -26.00 21.39 -8.19
C SER A 608 -25.06 21.65 -7.03
N TYR A 609 -24.27 22.71 -7.09
CA TYR A 609 -23.46 23.15 -5.96
C TYR A 609 -23.76 24.59 -5.58
N ARG A 610 -23.52 24.93 -4.31
CA ARG A 610 -23.47 26.31 -3.81
C ARG A 610 -22.37 26.48 -2.77
N SER A 611 -21.71 27.63 -2.81
CA SER A 611 -20.78 28.08 -1.78
C SER A 611 -21.57 28.55 -0.56
N LEU A 612 -21.23 28.00 0.61
CA LEU A 612 -21.84 28.33 1.89
C LEU A 612 -21.16 29.51 2.59
N ASN A 613 -19.90 29.78 2.24
CA ASN A 613 -19.11 30.88 2.81
C ASN A 613 -18.81 32.00 1.81
N GLY A 614 -19.37 31.94 0.60
CA GLY A 614 -19.25 32.99 -0.42
C GLY A 614 -17.96 32.92 -1.25
N VAL A 615 -17.04 32.00 -0.96
CA VAL A 615 -15.84 31.78 -1.76
C VAL A 615 -16.23 31.03 -3.06
N PRO A 616 -16.00 31.60 -4.25
CA PRO A 616 -16.42 31.00 -5.51
C PRO A 616 -15.45 29.90 -5.96
N VAL A 617 -15.97 28.89 -6.68
CA VAL A 617 -15.17 27.80 -7.27
C VAL A 617 -15.52 27.62 -8.74
N ALA A 618 -14.55 27.16 -9.54
CA ALA A 618 -14.81 26.65 -10.87
C ALA A 618 -15.05 25.14 -10.78
N ALA A 619 -16.06 24.63 -11.49
CA ALA A 619 -16.44 23.24 -11.43
C ALA A 619 -16.73 22.63 -12.80
N GLU A 620 -16.33 21.39 -12.97
CA GLU A 620 -16.62 20.56 -14.12
C GLU A 620 -17.17 19.20 -13.66
N ARG A 621 -17.87 18.52 -14.55
CA ARG A 621 -18.22 17.10 -14.39
C ARG A 621 -17.61 16.32 -15.53
N ALA A 622 -16.84 15.28 -15.19
CA ALA A 622 -16.36 14.28 -16.13
C ALA A 622 -17.13 12.96 -15.99
N MET A 623 -17.38 12.29 -17.10
CA MET A 623 -17.86 10.90 -17.11
C MET A 623 -16.98 10.06 -18.03
N TYR A 624 -16.68 8.85 -17.59
CA TYR A 624 -16.06 7.81 -18.40
C TYR A 624 -17.01 6.61 -18.42
N PHE A 625 -17.15 5.92 -19.55
CA PHE A 625 -18.16 4.88 -19.70
C PHE A 625 -17.79 3.78 -20.68
N ASP A 626 -18.35 2.58 -20.45
CA ASP A 626 -18.53 1.50 -21.43
C ASP A 626 -20.03 1.25 -21.57
N TYR A 627 -20.61 1.84 -22.61
CA TYR A 627 -22.03 1.72 -22.94
C TYR A 627 -22.22 0.70 -24.07
N PHE A 628 -22.52 -0.55 -23.69
CA PHE A 628 -22.73 -1.67 -24.63
C PHE A 628 -21.55 -1.89 -25.58
N GLY A 629 -20.31 -1.82 -25.08
CA GLY A 629 -19.08 -1.96 -25.86
C GLY A 629 -18.62 -0.65 -26.51
N ARG A 630 -19.34 0.45 -26.29
CA ARG A 630 -18.91 1.80 -26.70
C ARG A 630 -18.23 2.47 -25.54
N ARG A 631 -16.92 2.53 -25.67
CA ARG A 631 -15.99 3.08 -24.70
C ARG A 631 -15.82 4.57 -24.98
N GLY A 632 -15.92 5.40 -23.95
CA GLY A 632 -15.87 6.84 -24.15
C GLY A 632 -15.77 7.65 -22.87
N GLY A 633 -15.66 8.96 -23.04
CA GLY A 633 -15.79 9.88 -21.93
C GLY A 633 -16.02 11.31 -22.40
N HIS A 634 -16.58 12.13 -21.52
CA HIS A 634 -16.80 13.55 -21.80
C HIS A 634 -16.72 14.38 -20.52
N CYS A 635 -16.50 15.68 -20.70
CA CYS A 635 -16.44 16.66 -19.64
C CYS A 635 -17.40 17.81 -19.94
N SER A 636 -17.95 18.44 -18.91
CA SER A 636 -18.81 19.62 -19.05
C SER A 636 -18.59 20.57 -17.89
N ALA A 637 -18.43 21.86 -18.18
CA ALA A 637 -18.42 22.91 -17.17
C ALA A 637 -19.80 23.06 -16.51
N ALA A 638 -19.81 23.55 -15.27
CA ALA A 638 -21.05 23.91 -14.60
C ALA A 638 -21.75 25.08 -15.32
N VAL A 639 -23.07 25.00 -15.42
CA VAL A 639 -23.87 26.16 -15.82
C VAL A 639 -24.18 26.98 -14.58
N GLU A 640 -23.85 28.27 -14.57
CA GLU A 640 -24.03 29.11 -13.36
C GLU A 640 -25.49 29.44 -13.07
N ASN A 641 -26.30 29.65 -14.11
CA ASN A 641 -27.66 30.16 -13.99
C ASN A 641 -28.62 29.40 -14.91
N PRO A 642 -29.84 29.06 -14.44
CA PRO A 642 -30.87 28.52 -15.31
C PRO A 642 -31.30 29.55 -16.36
N SER A 643 -31.70 29.07 -17.54
CA SER A 643 -32.22 29.91 -18.64
C SER A 643 -33.62 29.49 -19.05
N THR A 644 -34.42 30.46 -19.48
CA THR A 644 -35.76 30.23 -20.05
C THR A 644 -35.70 29.85 -21.54
N ARG A 645 -34.54 29.98 -22.19
CA ARG A 645 -34.33 29.62 -23.59
C ARG A 645 -32.92 29.09 -23.79
N LEU A 646 -32.82 27.88 -24.34
CA LEU A 646 -31.57 27.15 -24.55
C LEU A 646 -31.46 26.75 -26.03
N PHE A 647 -30.25 26.70 -26.55
CA PHE A 647 -29.95 26.27 -27.90
C PHE A 647 -28.93 25.14 -27.83
N LEU A 648 -29.24 23.99 -28.42
CA LEU A 648 -28.34 22.84 -28.56
C LEU A 648 -28.16 22.62 -30.07
N ALA A 649 -26.94 22.86 -30.58
CA ALA A 649 -26.67 22.88 -32.01
C ALA A 649 -26.23 21.51 -32.57
N GLU A 650 -25.72 20.63 -31.72
CA GLU A 650 -25.34 19.26 -32.06
C GLU A 650 -26.56 18.31 -31.94
N GLY A 651 -26.60 17.25 -32.76
CA GLY A 651 -27.51 16.14 -32.59
C GLY A 651 -27.52 15.20 -33.80
N TYR A 652 -27.47 13.88 -33.57
CA TYR A 652 -27.58 12.87 -34.62
C TYR A 652 -28.28 11.59 -34.13
N THR A 653 -29.38 11.19 -34.79
CA THR A 653 -30.25 10.07 -34.38
C THR A 653 -30.17 8.85 -35.31
N GLY A 654 -29.04 8.66 -36.01
CA GLY A 654 -28.82 7.49 -36.88
C GLY A 654 -28.66 6.19 -36.09
N GLY A 655 -28.87 5.04 -36.73
CA GLY A 655 -29.07 3.76 -36.01
C GLY A 655 -27.93 3.31 -35.08
N SER A 656 -26.70 3.75 -35.30
CA SER A 656 -25.56 3.50 -34.40
C SER A 656 -25.25 4.69 -33.49
N PHE A 657 -26.19 5.58 -33.23
CA PHE A 657 -26.04 6.77 -32.41
C PHE A 657 -27.24 6.89 -31.47
N ASP A 658 -26.96 6.93 -30.18
CA ASP A 658 -27.98 7.02 -29.14
C ASP A 658 -27.93 8.44 -28.56
N THR A 659 -28.81 9.33 -29.05
CA THR A 659 -28.94 10.69 -28.51
C THR A 659 -29.81 10.67 -27.27
N TRP A 660 -29.33 11.28 -26.18
CA TRP A 660 -30.07 11.48 -24.94
C TRP A 660 -30.22 12.98 -24.68
N ILE A 661 -31.38 13.40 -24.17
CA ILE A 661 -31.70 14.77 -23.74
C ILE A 661 -32.27 14.70 -22.34
#